data_AF-A0A4D4L606-F1
#
_entry.id   AF-A0A4D4L606-F1
#
_cell.length_a   1.000
_cell.length_b   1.000
_cell.length_c   1.000
_cell.angle_alpha   90.00
_cell.angle_beta   90.00
_cell.angle_gamma   90.00
#
_symmetry.space_group_name_H-M   'P 1'
#
loop_
_entity.id
_entity.type
_entity.pdbx_description
1 polymer ?
#
loop_
_entity_poly.entity_id
_entity_poly.type
_entity_poly.pdbx_seq_one_letter_code
_entity_poly.pdbx_strand_id
1 'polypeptide(L)'
;MWRAIVRQLHDPGSESEWVSVSECPSREFSEYPWSLSGGGAGKLADSLTGGPVRKLGQVLGAQAGFAGFSGADDVFYLSRQWHKRFGTPSRVTREVATGDELRDWNITPRSVAITPYGAGGEVLEVDFRDAWAKSLWRVKQPLGQLADFAGKTRFEAGIPWWSWYRWTYSRVDAKRTIVLAKVATHNHAAINDRGIITTQHMPAIAANDEIPNEELLAIVALLNSSAACFLLKQVCYPKGGDPVGGDGARVSVEAWSDRYEFSGVKFQEFPVPEIRGLGIGSVLDLLAKELSLLEPSAVYRSGVPDRAGLVEVRAEYTHIRQRLIALQEELDWQVYGLYGVLSDKEIERLAAQSPAPSIIPAVNPGERAFEIVLARKVARGETETAWFDRHGSTPITEIPSHWPDWYRDIVQARIDIIERRKDIALIERPECKRRWASEPWEKKEKVALRTWLLDRVEEPGLWYGLRDGMKQPRALTVSQLADVLRDDRDFNSVAQLYATDHMGKPDIPLADVLAEIVADEHVPYLAAMRYKDSGLRNREQWEQVWEMQREEDRTGQRLDIPVPPKYKGADFQKHSYWSNRGKLDVPKERFISYLEASPDADSTTLLGWAGWDHKDQAQALFNLIDDRTKEAGWGTDRIKPLLAGVLEVMPWVRQWHGEYDEEWEGVPADEYQAYFEELCAKHQVSEADLRAWRPEKKVRGRKKAATKKAEAEQPVLNVE
;
A
#
# COMPACT_ATOMS: atom_id res chain seq x y z
N MET A 1 -1.87 6.62 41.58
CA MET A 1 -3.23 7.09 41.23
C MET A 1 -4.21 7.23 42.41
N TRP A 2 -4.78 6.17 43.01
CA TRP A 2 -5.89 6.31 43.99
C TRP A 2 -5.62 7.24 45.18
N ARG A 3 -4.42 7.19 45.75
CA ARG A 3 -4.00 8.13 46.82
C ARG A 3 -3.94 9.58 46.33
N ALA A 4 -3.57 9.79 45.07
CA ALA A 4 -3.53 11.12 44.46
C ALA A 4 -4.95 11.69 44.32
N ILE A 5 -5.93 10.88 43.90
CA ILE A 5 -7.35 11.29 43.84
C ILE A 5 -7.84 11.74 45.21
N VAL A 6 -7.68 10.89 46.24
CA VAL A 6 -8.18 11.19 47.60
C VAL A 6 -7.54 12.44 48.18
N ARG A 7 -6.25 12.68 47.93
CA ARG A 7 -5.52 13.84 48.45
C ARG A 7 -5.90 15.15 47.75
N GLN A 8 -6.26 15.11 46.46
CA GLN A 8 -6.45 16.30 45.63
C GLN A 8 -7.92 16.67 45.41
N LEU A 9 -8.87 15.78 45.74
CA LEU A 9 -10.30 15.98 45.46
C LEU A 9 -10.85 17.29 46.05
N HIS A 10 -10.36 17.71 47.20
CA HIS A 10 -10.80 18.93 47.91
C HIS A 10 -9.88 20.12 47.70
N ASP A 11 -8.95 20.04 46.74
CA ASP A 11 -7.98 21.10 46.44
C ASP A 11 -8.07 21.47 44.95
N PRO A 12 -9.10 22.24 44.53
CA PRO A 12 -9.25 22.64 43.14
C PRO A 12 -8.04 23.44 42.64
N GLY A 13 -7.52 23.08 41.47
CA GLY A 13 -6.28 23.61 40.91
C GLY A 13 -5.05 22.77 41.23
N SER A 14 -5.16 21.75 42.09
CA SER A 14 -4.09 20.80 42.36
C SER A 14 -3.86 19.81 41.21
N GLU A 15 -2.59 19.44 41.03
CA GLU A 15 -2.16 18.52 39.99
C GLU A 15 -1.02 17.63 40.49
N SER A 16 -1.06 16.37 40.07
CA SER A 16 -0.05 15.36 40.30
C SER A 16 0.22 14.63 38.99
N GLU A 17 1.24 13.78 38.98
CA GLU A 17 1.53 12.86 37.87
C GLU A 17 0.32 12.01 37.43
N TRP A 18 -0.66 11.79 38.32
CA TRP A 18 -1.77 10.86 38.10
C TRP A 18 -3.12 11.53 37.86
N VAL A 19 -3.34 12.73 38.40
CA VAL A 19 -4.66 13.38 38.49
C VAL A 19 -4.46 14.89 38.53
N SER A 20 -5.29 15.61 37.78
CA SER A 20 -5.50 17.06 37.93
C SER A 20 -6.93 17.31 38.40
N VAL A 21 -7.13 18.23 39.34
CA VAL A 21 -8.44 18.63 39.84
C VAL A 21 -8.66 20.10 39.49
N SER A 22 -9.81 20.44 38.90
CA SER A 22 -10.15 21.81 38.50
C SER A 22 -11.60 22.14 38.81
N GLU A 23 -11.85 23.39 39.19
CA GLU A 23 -13.20 23.96 39.19
C GLU A 23 -13.54 24.47 37.79
N CYS A 24 -14.63 23.96 37.23
CA CYS A 24 -15.12 24.33 35.91
C CYS A 24 -16.58 24.82 36.02
N PRO A 25 -16.91 26.01 35.50
CA PRO A 25 -18.28 26.49 35.38
C PRO A 25 -19.19 25.49 34.66
N SER A 26 -20.41 25.28 35.15
CA SER A 26 -21.37 24.33 34.56
C SER A 26 -21.68 24.60 33.07
N ARG A 27 -21.58 25.86 32.63
CA ARG A 27 -21.74 26.27 31.22
C ARG A 27 -20.71 25.63 30.28
N GLU A 28 -19.53 25.25 30.77
CA GLU A 28 -18.52 24.58 29.93
C GLU A 28 -18.95 23.16 29.54
N PHE A 29 -19.94 22.61 30.25
CA PHE A 29 -20.53 21.30 29.98
C PHE A 29 -21.94 21.40 29.38
N SER A 30 -22.43 22.60 29.05
CA SER A 30 -23.77 22.75 28.44
C SER A 30 -23.80 22.40 26.95
N GLU A 31 -22.65 22.41 26.27
CA GLU A 31 -22.53 22.09 24.84
C GLU A 31 -21.46 21.00 24.62
N TYR A 32 -21.71 20.12 23.65
CA TYR A 32 -20.79 19.06 23.26
C TYR A 32 -19.83 19.56 22.16
N PRO A 33 -18.54 19.16 22.15
CA PRO A 33 -17.88 18.17 23.01
C PRO A 33 -17.31 18.74 24.32
N TRP A 34 -17.39 17.94 25.39
CA TRP A 34 -16.73 18.26 26.67
C TRP A 34 -15.23 17.99 26.60
N SER A 35 -14.42 18.94 27.06
CA SER A 35 -12.99 18.75 27.28
C SER A 35 -12.78 18.24 28.71
N LEU A 36 -12.54 16.93 28.85
CA LEU A 36 -12.25 16.29 30.15
C LEU A 36 -10.76 15.95 30.31
N SER A 37 -9.92 16.38 29.37
CA SER A 37 -8.49 16.15 29.38
C SER A 37 -7.82 17.00 30.46
N GLY A 38 -7.26 16.32 31.47
CA GLY A 38 -6.53 16.93 32.57
C GLY A 38 -5.21 17.60 32.15
N GLY A 39 -4.57 18.25 33.11
CA GLY A 39 -3.21 18.80 32.96
C GLY A 39 -3.06 20.02 32.05
N GLY A 40 -4.12 20.83 31.89
CA GLY A 40 -4.06 22.10 31.16
C GLY A 40 -4.39 22.00 29.66
N ALA A 41 -4.71 20.81 29.14
CA ALA A 41 -5.04 20.61 27.74
C ALA A 41 -6.25 21.41 27.25
N GLY A 42 -7.32 21.50 28.05
CA GLY A 42 -8.49 22.33 27.75
C GLY A 42 -8.13 23.82 27.59
N LYS A 43 -7.42 24.39 28.58
CA LYS A 43 -6.97 25.80 28.55
C LYS A 43 -6.11 26.11 27.32
N LEU A 44 -5.23 25.19 26.94
CA LEU A 44 -4.41 25.33 25.75
C LEU A 44 -5.26 25.28 24.46
N ALA A 45 -6.20 24.33 24.36
CA ALA A 45 -7.11 24.27 23.22
C ALA A 45 -7.97 25.55 23.08
N ASP A 46 -8.45 26.08 24.21
CA ASP A 46 -9.17 27.35 24.24
C ASP A 46 -8.28 28.51 23.81
N SER A 47 -7.02 28.56 24.26
CA SER A 47 -6.05 29.58 23.84
C SER A 47 -5.77 29.52 22.33
N LEU A 48 -5.62 28.32 21.77
CA LEU A 48 -5.39 28.09 20.34
C LEU A 48 -6.61 28.45 19.47
N THR A 49 -7.83 28.44 20.05
CA THR A 49 -9.08 28.70 19.33
C THR A 49 -9.73 30.05 19.65
N GLY A 50 -9.26 30.75 20.68
CA GLY A 50 -9.82 32.02 21.15
C GLY A 50 -9.43 33.26 20.33
N GLY A 51 -8.43 33.14 19.45
CA GLY A 51 -8.03 34.19 18.50
C GLY A 51 -8.96 34.32 17.28
N PRO A 52 -8.72 35.29 16.37
CA PRO A 52 -9.47 35.41 15.12
C PRO A 52 -9.15 34.24 14.18
N VAL A 53 -10.01 33.22 14.18
CA VAL A 53 -9.89 32.02 13.34
C VAL A 53 -11.06 31.87 12.37
N ARG A 54 -10.82 31.28 11.20
CA ARG A 54 -11.86 30.86 10.24
C ARG A 54 -11.86 29.35 10.10
N LYS A 55 -13.02 28.74 9.79
CA LYS A 55 -13.09 27.30 9.55
C LYS A 55 -12.44 26.97 8.19
N LEU A 56 -11.66 25.90 8.12
CA LEU A 56 -10.97 25.49 6.89
C LEU A 56 -11.92 25.38 5.67
N GLY A 57 -13.10 24.78 5.84
CA GLY A 57 -14.08 24.67 4.75
C GLY A 57 -14.61 26.02 4.25
N GLN A 58 -14.64 27.05 5.13
CA GLN A 58 -14.99 28.41 4.75
C GLN A 58 -13.84 29.09 4.00
N VAL A 59 -12.60 28.85 4.43
CA VAL A 59 -11.39 29.37 3.75
C VAL A 59 -11.30 28.83 2.32
N LEU A 60 -11.55 27.52 2.14
CA LEU A 60 -11.47 26.87 0.83
C LEU A 60 -12.75 26.99 -0.02
N GLY A 61 -13.87 27.39 0.58
CA GLY A 61 -15.16 27.52 -0.11
C GLY A 61 -15.83 26.17 -0.45
N ALA A 62 -15.46 25.08 0.22
CA ALA A 62 -15.96 23.73 -0.09
C ALA A 62 -16.10 22.85 1.16
N GLN A 63 -16.89 21.79 1.03
CA GLN A 63 -17.09 20.78 2.07
C GLN A 63 -16.11 19.62 1.92
N ALA A 64 -15.69 19.06 3.05
CA ALA A 64 -14.87 17.84 3.06
C ALA A 64 -15.67 16.63 2.58
N GLY A 65 -14.99 15.74 1.83
CA GLY A 65 -15.57 14.47 1.37
C GLY A 65 -14.54 13.61 0.64
N PHE A 66 -14.95 12.43 0.21
CA PHE A 66 -14.12 11.57 -0.65
C PHE A 66 -14.38 11.91 -2.13
N ALA A 67 -13.41 11.62 -3.00
CA ALA A 67 -13.58 11.74 -4.44
C ALA A 67 -14.38 10.56 -5.02
N GLY A 68 -14.06 9.34 -4.58
CA GLY A 68 -14.80 8.15 -4.97
C GLY A 68 -14.23 6.87 -4.37
N PHE A 69 -15.02 5.81 -4.38
CA PHE A 69 -14.54 4.47 -4.02
C PHE A 69 -15.32 3.39 -4.76
N SER A 70 -14.62 2.29 -5.08
CA SER A 70 -15.13 1.28 -6.00
C SER A 70 -16.19 0.37 -5.36
N GLY A 71 -16.06 0.08 -4.06
CA GLY A 71 -16.83 -0.96 -3.36
C GLY A 71 -16.30 -2.38 -3.58
N ALA A 72 -15.30 -2.54 -4.47
CA ALA A 72 -14.66 -3.81 -4.81
C ALA A 72 -13.17 -3.58 -5.14
N ASP A 73 -12.44 -3.05 -4.17
CA ASP A 73 -11.05 -2.58 -4.34
C ASP A 73 -10.11 -3.67 -4.91
N ASP A 74 -10.32 -4.94 -4.55
CA ASP A 74 -9.51 -6.07 -5.06
C ASP A 74 -9.59 -6.24 -6.59
N VAL A 75 -10.62 -5.69 -7.22
CA VAL A 75 -10.88 -5.77 -8.66
C VAL A 75 -10.49 -4.48 -9.36
N PHE A 76 -10.83 -3.33 -8.75
CA PHE A 76 -10.64 -2.04 -9.39
C PHE A 76 -9.26 -1.45 -9.11
N TYR A 77 -8.61 -1.74 -7.99
CA TYR A 77 -7.32 -1.17 -7.59
C TYR A 77 -6.22 -2.21 -7.81
N LEU A 78 -5.46 -2.02 -8.89
CA LEU A 78 -4.47 -2.98 -9.39
C LEU A 78 -3.10 -2.29 -9.53
N SER A 79 -2.03 -3.08 -9.60
CA SER A 79 -0.68 -2.53 -9.75
C SER A 79 -0.49 -1.92 -11.14
N ARG A 80 0.46 -0.98 -11.27
CA ARG A 80 0.85 -0.44 -12.59
C ARG A 80 1.30 -1.53 -13.55
N GLN A 81 2.02 -2.54 -13.03
CA GLN A 81 2.46 -3.69 -13.81
C GLN A 81 1.27 -4.48 -14.36
N TRP A 82 0.20 -4.66 -13.59
CA TRP A 82 -1.02 -5.30 -14.08
C TRP A 82 -1.62 -4.55 -15.28
N HIS A 83 -1.74 -3.22 -15.19
CA HIS A 83 -2.26 -2.41 -16.29
C HIS A 83 -1.38 -2.44 -17.53
N LYS A 84 -0.04 -2.44 -17.35
CA LYS A 84 0.92 -2.59 -18.45
C LYS A 84 0.79 -3.96 -19.12
N ARG A 85 0.73 -5.03 -18.32
CA ARG A 85 0.58 -6.43 -18.78
C ARG A 85 -0.67 -6.62 -19.64
N PHE A 86 -1.80 -6.09 -19.20
CA PHE A 86 -3.08 -6.25 -19.88
C PHE A 86 -3.44 -5.07 -20.81
N GLY A 87 -2.53 -4.13 -21.05
CA GLY A 87 -2.75 -3.01 -21.96
C GLY A 87 -3.98 -2.15 -21.63
N THR A 88 -4.21 -1.83 -20.35
CA THR A 88 -5.40 -1.04 -19.97
C THR A 88 -5.31 0.37 -20.56
N PRO A 89 -6.33 0.84 -21.31
CA PRO A 89 -6.31 2.18 -21.91
C PRO A 89 -6.23 3.29 -20.86
N SER A 90 -5.40 4.31 -21.12
CA SER A 90 -5.22 5.45 -20.19
C SER A 90 -6.52 6.19 -19.86
N ARG A 91 -7.49 6.20 -20.79
CA ARG A 91 -8.82 6.80 -20.61
C ARG A 91 -9.64 6.19 -19.46
N VAL A 92 -9.32 4.98 -19.02
CA VAL A 92 -9.99 4.30 -17.90
C VAL A 92 -9.06 4.03 -16.73
N THR A 93 -7.88 4.67 -16.69
CA THR A 93 -6.94 4.52 -15.57
C THR A 93 -6.74 5.83 -14.85
N ARG A 94 -6.85 5.82 -13.52
CA ARG A 94 -6.44 6.94 -12.67
C ARG A 94 -5.67 6.43 -11.46
N GLU A 95 -4.73 7.20 -10.97
CA GLU A 95 -4.08 6.89 -9.69
C GLU A 95 -5.12 6.96 -8.58
N VAL A 96 -5.06 6.02 -7.63
CA VAL A 96 -5.95 6.00 -6.47
C VAL A 96 -5.11 5.86 -5.21
N ALA A 97 -5.46 6.65 -4.19
CA ALA A 97 -4.77 6.61 -2.92
C ALA A 97 -5.73 6.36 -1.74
N THR A 98 -5.22 5.56 -0.82
CA THR A 98 -5.82 5.20 0.48
C THR A 98 -5.08 5.91 1.61
N GLY A 99 -5.66 5.93 2.81
CA GLY A 99 -5.19 6.79 3.90
C GLY A 99 -3.76 6.53 4.39
N ASP A 100 -3.20 5.33 4.16
CA ASP A 100 -1.81 5.01 4.51
C ASP A 100 -0.78 5.44 3.46
N GLU A 101 -1.23 5.81 2.27
CA GLU A 101 -0.38 6.28 1.16
C GLU A 101 -0.17 7.80 1.16
N LEU A 102 -0.81 8.51 2.10
CA LEU A 102 -0.56 9.92 2.41
C LEU A 102 0.30 10.02 3.67
N ARG A 103 1.60 10.31 3.50
CA ARG A 103 2.58 10.43 4.57
C ARG A 103 3.56 11.54 4.26
N ASP A 104 4.03 12.21 5.31
CA ASP A 104 5.12 13.18 5.24
C ASP A 104 5.05 14.12 4.03
N TRP A 105 3.93 14.86 3.93
CA TRP A 105 3.66 15.88 2.91
C TRP A 105 3.39 15.37 1.49
N ASN A 106 3.46 14.07 1.25
CA ASN A 106 3.29 13.52 -0.09
C ASN A 106 2.25 12.39 -0.15
N ILE A 107 1.69 12.20 -1.35
CA ILE A 107 0.79 11.12 -1.70
C ILE A 107 1.57 10.17 -2.61
N THR A 108 1.72 8.91 -2.22
CA THR A 108 2.43 7.91 -3.04
C THR A 108 1.50 6.74 -3.38
N PRO A 109 0.67 6.87 -4.45
CA PRO A 109 -0.24 5.82 -4.86
C PRO A 109 0.51 4.55 -5.26
N ARG A 110 0.20 3.42 -4.62
CA ARG A 110 0.72 2.09 -4.98
C ARG A 110 -0.14 1.43 -6.05
N SER A 111 -1.41 1.83 -6.14
CA SER A 111 -2.40 1.27 -7.06
C SER A 111 -2.83 2.27 -8.12
N VAL A 112 -3.15 1.73 -9.28
CA VAL A 112 -3.92 2.41 -10.32
C VAL A 112 -5.30 1.78 -10.36
N ALA A 113 -6.29 2.62 -10.53
CA ALA A 113 -7.69 2.27 -10.52
C ALA A 113 -8.22 2.12 -11.95
N ILE A 114 -9.02 1.09 -12.21
CA ILE A 114 -9.93 1.06 -13.37
C ILE A 114 -11.09 2.02 -13.06
N THR A 115 -11.16 3.14 -13.76
CA THR A 115 -12.21 4.17 -13.64
C THR A 115 -13.02 4.26 -14.94
N PRO A 116 -14.17 3.58 -15.06
CA PRO A 116 -14.97 3.57 -16.28
C PRO A 116 -15.84 4.84 -16.37
N TYR A 117 -15.20 6.00 -16.30
CA TYR A 117 -15.86 7.30 -16.31
C TYR A 117 -15.21 8.21 -17.35
N GLY A 118 -16.04 8.89 -18.14
CA GLY A 118 -15.59 9.86 -19.11
C GLY A 118 -15.22 11.21 -18.49
N ALA A 119 -14.90 12.17 -19.36
CA ALA A 119 -14.45 13.49 -18.92
C ALA A 119 -15.54 14.27 -18.19
N GLY A 120 -16.83 14.04 -18.46
CA GLY A 120 -17.96 14.68 -17.77
C GLY A 120 -18.50 13.91 -16.56
N GLY A 121 -17.86 12.80 -16.18
CA GLY A 121 -18.29 11.94 -15.08
C GLY A 121 -19.38 10.92 -15.42
N GLU A 122 -19.78 10.83 -16.69
CA GLU A 122 -20.63 9.79 -17.22
C GLU A 122 -19.96 8.41 -17.17
N VAL A 123 -20.73 7.36 -16.89
CA VAL A 123 -20.23 5.99 -16.95
C VAL A 123 -20.00 5.63 -18.41
N LEU A 124 -18.81 5.14 -18.74
CA LEU A 124 -18.49 4.66 -20.08
C LEU A 124 -19.13 3.29 -20.31
N GLU A 125 -19.61 3.07 -21.53
CA GLU A 125 -20.01 1.74 -21.99
C GLU A 125 -18.82 0.78 -22.05
N VAL A 126 -19.08 -0.50 -21.82
CA VAL A 126 -18.05 -1.53 -21.81
C VAL A 126 -17.76 -1.98 -23.23
N ASP A 127 -16.46 -1.98 -23.58
CA ASP A 127 -15.96 -2.58 -24.82
C ASP A 127 -15.18 -3.85 -24.47
N PHE A 128 -15.74 -5.01 -24.79
CA PHE A 128 -15.10 -6.30 -24.49
C PHE A 128 -13.89 -6.62 -25.38
N ARG A 129 -13.48 -5.73 -26.28
CA ARG A 129 -12.14 -5.81 -26.91
C ARG A 129 -11.05 -5.47 -25.89
N ASP A 130 -11.35 -4.65 -24.89
CA ASP A 130 -10.40 -4.29 -23.85
C ASP A 130 -10.25 -5.39 -22.79
N ALA A 131 -9.01 -5.72 -22.40
CA ALA A 131 -8.75 -6.74 -21.39
C ALA A 131 -9.32 -6.40 -19.99
N TRP A 132 -9.40 -5.12 -19.63
CA TRP A 132 -9.99 -4.69 -18.35
C TRP A 132 -11.48 -5.03 -18.28
N ALA A 133 -12.21 -4.86 -19.39
CA ALA A 133 -13.62 -5.20 -19.49
C ALA A 133 -13.85 -6.71 -19.36
N LYS A 134 -13.06 -7.51 -20.08
CA LYS A 134 -13.05 -8.98 -19.96
C LYS A 134 -12.75 -9.43 -18.52
N SER A 135 -11.85 -8.72 -17.83
CA SER A 135 -11.50 -8.99 -16.42
C SER A 135 -12.69 -8.72 -15.48
N LEU A 136 -13.36 -7.58 -15.62
CA LEU A 136 -14.54 -7.24 -14.82
C LEU A 136 -15.71 -8.20 -15.06
N TRP A 137 -15.90 -8.69 -16.30
CA TRP A 137 -16.97 -9.64 -16.63
C TRP A 137 -16.93 -10.90 -15.78
N ARG A 138 -15.73 -11.39 -15.43
CA ARG A 138 -15.55 -12.57 -14.57
C ARG A 138 -16.18 -12.39 -13.20
N VAL A 139 -16.32 -11.16 -12.73
CA VAL A 139 -16.87 -10.81 -11.42
C VAL A 139 -18.17 -9.99 -11.53
N LYS A 140 -18.86 -10.05 -12.68
CA LYS A 140 -20.13 -9.35 -12.96
C LYS A 140 -21.16 -9.57 -11.86
N GLN A 141 -21.39 -10.81 -11.42
CA GLN A 141 -22.35 -11.09 -10.34
C GLN A 141 -21.99 -10.41 -9.00
N PRO A 142 -20.79 -10.62 -8.40
CA PRO A 142 -20.40 -9.91 -7.19
C PRO A 142 -20.50 -8.39 -7.30
N LEU A 143 -20.15 -7.81 -8.45
CA LEU A 143 -20.21 -6.37 -8.66
C LEU A 143 -21.65 -5.86 -8.75
N GLY A 144 -22.52 -6.48 -9.55
CA GLY A 144 -23.90 -6.03 -9.68
C GLY A 144 -24.77 -6.26 -8.44
N GLN A 145 -24.33 -7.15 -7.54
CA GLN A 145 -24.98 -7.44 -6.26
C GLN A 145 -24.47 -6.56 -5.11
N LEU A 146 -23.59 -5.58 -5.39
CA LEU A 146 -23.25 -4.53 -4.42
C LEU A 146 -24.51 -3.74 -4.06
N ALA A 147 -24.97 -3.90 -2.82
CA ALA A 147 -26.13 -3.21 -2.28
C ALA A 147 -25.76 -1.80 -1.79
N ASP A 148 -26.64 -0.84 -2.06
CA ASP A 148 -26.57 0.50 -1.50
C ASP A 148 -27.00 0.54 -0.02
N PHE A 149 -27.02 1.74 0.57
CA PHE A 149 -27.45 1.91 1.97
C PHE A 149 -28.94 1.61 2.21
N ALA A 150 -29.76 1.57 1.16
CA ALA A 150 -31.16 1.17 1.24
C ALA A 150 -31.34 -0.35 1.04
N GLY A 151 -30.24 -1.09 0.83
CA GLY A 151 -30.23 -2.53 0.59
C GLY A 151 -30.54 -2.91 -0.86
N LYS A 152 -30.67 -1.94 -1.78
CA LYS A 152 -30.97 -2.19 -3.18
C LYS A 152 -29.67 -2.45 -3.95
N THR A 153 -29.63 -3.55 -4.70
CA THR A 153 -28.47 -3.92 -5.53
C THR A 153 -28.40 -3.07 -6.80
N ARG A 154 -27.23 -3.04 -7.44
CA ARG A 154 -27.07 -2.31 -8.71
C ARG A 154 -27.97 -2.87 -9.80
N PHE A 155 -28.12 -4.18 -9.87
CA PHE A 155 -29.01 -4.83 -10.82
C PHE A 155 -30.47 -4.37 -10.63
N GLU A 156 -30.97 -4.35 -9.40
CA GLU A 156 -32.32 -3.86 -9.11
C GLU A 156 -32.46 -2.35 -9.38
N ALA A 157 -31.38 -1.59 -9.19
CA ALA A 157 -31.35 -0.15 -9.39
C ALA A 157 -31.13 0.28 -10.84
N GLY A 158 -30.89 -0.66 -11.77
CA GLY A 158 -30.53 -0.34 -13.15
C GLY A 158 -29.19 0.39 -13.27
N ILE A 159 -28.33 0.30 -12.26
CA ILE A 159 -27.01 0.93 -12.27
C ILE A 159 -26.05 -0.01 -13.00
N PRO A 160 -25.24 0.49 -13.95
CA PRO A 160 -24.23 -0.32 -14.62
C PRO A 160 -23.33 -1.04 -13.62
N TRP A 161 -23.27 -2.37 -13.69
CA TRP A 161 -22.59 -3.21 -12.70
C TRP A 161 -21.07 -2.97 -12.66
N TRP A 162 -20.48 -2.48 -13.74
CA TRP A 162 -19.06 -2.14 -13.84
C TRP A 162 -18.70 -0.76 -13.25
N SER A 163 -19.68 0.07 -12.89
CA SER A 163 -19.41 1.40 -12.30
C SER A 163 -19.03 1.30 -10.82
N TRP A 164 -18.38 2.34 -10.27
CA TRP A 164 -17.97 2.40 -8.87
C TRP A 164 -19.13 2.67 -7.93
N TYR A 165 -18.99 2.23 -6.67
CA TYR A 165 -20.02 2.41 -5.63
C TYR A 165 -20.33 3.88 -5.37
N ARG A 166 -19.31 4.74 -5.32
CA ARG A 166 -19.51 6.20 -5.31
C ARG A 166 -18.47 6.88 -6.19
N TRP A 167 -18.94 7.87 -6.93
CA TRP A 167 -18.15 8.76 -7.76
C TRP A 167 -18.68 10.19 -7.60
N THR A 168 -17.87 11.07 -7.03
CA THR A 168 -18.23 12.49 -6.86
C THR A 168 -17.43 13.33 -7.83
N TYR A 169 -18.02 13.53 -9.02
CA TYR A 169 -17.37 14.19 -10.15
C TYR A 169 -16.70 15.51 -9.77
N SER A 170 -17.38 16.39 -9.02
CA SER A 170 -16.83 17.70 -8.64
C SER A 170 -15.53 17.66 -7.83
N ARG A 171 -15.26 16.58 -7.08
CA ARG A 171 -13.98 16.40 -6.37
C ARG A 171 -12.95 15.66 -7.19
N VAL A 172 -13.40 14.76 -8.06
CA VAL A 172 -12.53 14.04 -9.00
C VAL A 172 -11.96 14.99 -10.06
N ASP A 173 -12.77 15.95 -10.52
CA ASP A 173 -12.43 16.95 -11.53
C ASP A 173 -11.80 18.24 -10.94
N ALA A 174 -11.74 18.34 -9.60
CA ALA A 174 -11.11 19.47 -8.95
C ALA A 174 -9.61 19.50 -9.29
N LYS A 175 -9.13 20.64 -9.81
CA LYS A 175 -7.71 20.83 -10.17
C LYS A 175 -6.79 20.66 -8.96
N ARG A 176 -7.24 21.14 -7.80
CA ARG A 176 -6.48 21.11 -6.55
C ARG A 176 -7.41 20.75 -5.40
N THR A 177 -6.97 19.80 -4.58
CA THR A 177 -7.64 19.45 -3.34
C THR A 177 -6.63 19.43 -2.19
N ILE A 178 -7.04 19.83 -0.99
CA ILE A 178 -6.28 19.56 0.23
C ILE A 178 -6.80 18.27 0.84
N VAL A 179 -5.91 17.32 1.05
CA VAL A 179 -6.23 15.97 1.54
C VAL A 179 -5.71 15.76 2.95
N LEU A 180 -6.38 14.90 3.72
CA LEU A 180 -5.96 14.48 5.07
C LEU A 180 -6.05 12.96 5.20
N ALA A 181 -5.08 12.32 5.85
CA ALA A 181 -5.19 10.90 6.19
C ALA A 181 -6.26 10.70 7.27
N LYS A 182 -7.31 9.92 6.98
CA LYS A 182 -8.45 9.78 7.91
C LYS A 182 -8.08 9.07 9.20
N VAL A 183 -7.26 8.01 9.12
CA VAL A 183 -6.85 7.21 10.28
C VAL A 183 -5.33 7.16 10.34
N ALA A 184 -4.75 7.87 11.31
CA ALA A 184 -3.31 7.96 11.48
C ALA A 184 -2.96 8.29 12.95
N THR A 185 -1.70 8.10 13.32
CA THR A 185 -1.23 8.50 14.67
C THR A 185 -1.08 10.02 14.80
N HIS A 186 -0.81 10.70 13.67
CA HIS A 186 -0.68 12.14 13.55
C HIS A 186 -1.30 12.59 12.22
N ASN A 187 -1.58 13.89 12.12
CA ASN A 187 -2.08 14.56 10.93
C ASN A 187 -1.07 14.47 9.78
N HIS A 188 -1.54 13.95 8.64
CA HIS A 188 -0.82 13.99 7.38
C HIS A 188 -1.70 14.68 6.35
N ALA A 189 -1.30 15.86 5.92
CA ALA A 189 -1.96 16.65 4.89
C ALA A 189 -1.04 16.91 3.71
N ALA A 190 -1.62 17.04 2.51
CA ALA A 190 -0.90 17.37 1.28
C ALA A 190 -1.84 18.08 0.30
N ILE A 191 -1.24 18.73 -0.71
CA ILE A 191 -1.97 19.17 -1.89
C ILE A 191 -2.02 18.00 -2.88
N ASN A 192 -3.20 17.73 -3.42
CA ASN A 192 -3.40 16.85 -4.56
C ASN A 192 -3.76 17.69 -5.78
N ASP A 193 -2.76 17.88 -6.64
CA ASP A 193 -2.80 18.57 -7.93
C ASP A 193 -2.60 17.60 -9.12
N ARG A 194 -2.44 16.30 -8.83
CA ARG A 194 -2.23 15.23 -9.83
C ARG A 194 -3.51 14.52 -10.25
N GLY A 195 -4.67 14.91 -9.72
CA GLY A 195 -5.95 14.24 -9.98
C GLY A 195 -6.02 12.83 -9.40
N ILE A 196 -5.27 12.55 -8.32
CA ILE A 196 -5.31 11.25 -7.63
C ILE A 196 -6.70 11.08 -7.02
N ILE A 197 -7.34 9.93 -7.26
CA ILE A 197 -8.63 9.61 -6.66
C ILE A 197 -8.45 9.32 -5.17
N THR A 198 -9.05 10.14 -4.33
CA THR A 198 -9.04 9.95 -2.88
C THR A 198 -10.25 9.14 -2.41
N THR A 199 -9.96 8.06 -1.67
CA THR A 199 -10.99 7.16 -1.12
C THR A 199 -11.62 7.71 0.17
N GLN A 200 -12.59 6.99 0.76
CA GLN A 200 -13.15 7.35 2.08
C GLN A 200 -12.13 7.41 3.22
N HIS A 201 -10.92 6.88 3.02
CA HIS A 201 -9.84 6.88 4.00
C HIS A 201 -8.91 8.11 3.86
N MET A 202 -9.19 8.98 2.89
CA MET A 202 -8.44 10.20 2.63
C MET A 202 -9.41 11.35 2.29
N PRO A 203 -10.11 11.93 3.29
CA PRO A 203 -10.98 13.08 3.06
C PRO A 203 -10.24 14.22 2.37
N ALA A 204 -10.93 14.86 1.44
CA ALA A 204 -10.44 15.93 0.60
C ALA A 204 -11.41 17.13 0.63
N ILE A 205 -10.86 18.34 0.59
CA ILE A 205 -11.59 19.58 0.37
C ILE A 205 -11.09 20.18 -0.93
N ALA A 206 -12.00 20.45 -1.88
CA ALA A 206 -11.64 21.15 -3.11
C ALA A 206 -11.21 22.58 -2.78
N ALA A 207 -10.10 23.03 -3.36
CA ALA A 207 -9.68 24.41 -3.24
C ALA A 207 -10.31 25.24 -4.35
N ASN A 208 -10.77 26.45 -4.04
CA ASN A 208 -11.14 27.42 -5.07
C ASN A 208 -9.93 27.71 -5.98
N ASP A 209 -10.17 27.75 -7.29
CA ASP A 209 -9.16 28.05 -8.31
C ASP A 209 -8.49 29.41 -8.10
N GLU A 210 -9.16 30.35 -7.44
CA GLU A 210 -8.63 31.69 -7.12
C GLU A 210 -7.59 31.69 -5.99
N ILE A 211 -7.53 30.65 -5.14
CA ILE A 211 -6.57 30.60 -4.04
C ILE A 211 -5.18 30.28 -4.60
N PRO A 212 -4.16 31.12 -4.35
CA PRO A 212 -2.79 30.86 -4.80
C PRO A 212 -2.19 29.60 -4.18
N ASN A 213 -1.28 28.94 -4.89
CA ASN A 213 -0.60 27.75 -4.37
C ASN A 213 0.17 28.03 -3.07
N GLU A 214 0.75 29.22 -2.93
CA GLU A 214 1.48 29.61 -1.70
C GLU A 214 0.57 29.62 -0.48
N GLU A 215 -0.67 30.12 -0.62
CA GLU A 215 -1.66 30.13 0.46
C GLU A 215 -2.12 28.71 0.80
N LEU A 216 -2.34 27.86 -0.22
CA LEU A 216 -2.66 26.44 0.00
C LEU A 216 -1.53 25.70 0.73
N LEU A 217 -0.27 25.97 0.37
CA LEU A 217 0.90 25.39 1.02
C LEU A 217 1.05 25.86 2.47
N ALA A 218 0.76 27.14 2.74
CA ALA A 218 0.69 27.68 4.10
C ALA A 218 -0.39 26.95 4.94
N ILE A 219 -1.56 26.70 4.36
CA ILE A 219 -2.64 25.93 5.01
C ILE A 219 -2.20 24.48 5.26
N VAL A 220 -1.58 23.82 4.27
CA VAL A 220 -1.06 22.45 4.44
C VAL A 220 0.02 22.39 5.52
N ALA A 221 0.87 23.40 5.62
CA ALA A 221 1.89 23.50 6.64
C ALA A 221 1.30 23.64 8.04
N LEU A 222 0.34 24.55 8.21
CA LEU A 222 -0.44 24.67 9.44
C LEU A 222 -1.06 23.31 9.81
N LEU A 223 -1.74 22.67 8.86
CA LEU A 223 -2.41 21.37 9.03
C LEU A 223 -1.45 20.22 9.30
N ASN A 224 -0.15 20.38 9.07
CA ASN A 224 0.89 19.38 9.31
C ASN A 224 1.68 19.65 10.61
N SER A 225 1.35 20.72 11.35
CA SER A 225 2.01 21.09 12.60
C SER A 225 1.59 20.23 13.80
N SER A 226 2.43 20.22 14.83
CA SER A 226 2.15 19.62 16.13
C SER A 226 0.97 20.28 16.87
N ALA A 227 0.78 21.60 16.74
CA ALA A 227 -0.36 22.32 17.30
C ALA A 227 -1.68 21.87 16.66
N ALA A 228 -1.69 21.70 15.33
CA ALA A 228 -2.83 21.12 14.63
C ALA A 228 -3.09 19.67 15.08
N CYS A 229 -2.04 18.88 15.29
CA CYS A 229 -2.16 17.53 15.84
C CYS A 229 -2.85 17.54 17.21
N PHE A 230 -2.35 18.39 18.11
CA PHE A 230 -2.87 18.54 19.46
C PHE A 230 -4.36 18.90 19.46
N LEU A 231 -4.75 19.91 18.67
CA LEU A 231 -6.14 20.35 18.53
C LEU A 231 -7.03 19.23 17.99
N LEU A 232 -6.62 18.57 16.91
CA LEU A 232 -7.39 17.48 16.32
C LEU A 232 -7.58 16.33 17.32
N LYS A 233 -6.57 16.01 18.14
CA LYS A 233 -6.67 14.99 19.18
C LYS A 233 -7.59 15.37 20.36
N GLN A 234 -7.88 16.66 20.58
CA GLN A 234 -8.89 17.06 21.57
C GLN A 234 -10.32 16.78 21.10
N VAL A 235 -10.56 16.86 19.79
CA VAL A 235 -11.92 16.77 19.21
C VAL A 235 -12.20 15.48 18.43
N CYS A 236 -11.18 14.64 18.23
CA CYS A 236 -11.27 13.35 17.55
C CYS A 236 -10.99 12.20 18.52
N TYR A 237 -11.68 11.07 18.32
CA TYR A 237 -11.55 9.90 19.19
C TYR A 237 -10.47 8.93 18.70
N PRO A 238 -9.67 8.33 19.60
CA PRO A 238 -8.76 7.27 19.25
C PRO A 238 -9.53 6.00 18.85
N LYS A 239 -9.04 5.31 17.82
CA LYS A 239 -9.50 3.98 17.41
C LYS A 239 -8.75 2.85 18.12
N GLY A 240 -7.74 3.20 18.93
CA GLY A 240 -6.79 2.30 19.58
C GLY A 240 -5.42 2.33 18.90
N GLY A 241 -4.39 1.86 19.61
CA GLY A 241 -3.04 1.66 19.09
C GLY A 241 -2.67 0.18 19.07
N ASP A 242 -1.41 -0.13 19.36
CA ASP A 242 -0.92 -1.51 19.31
C ASP A 242 -1.41 -2.29 20.56
N PRO A 243 -2.17 -3.39 20.39
CA PRO A 243 -2.89 -4.03 21.49
C PRO A 243 -1.96 -4.68 22.51
N VAL A 244 -2.37 -4.65 23.78
CA VAL A 244 -1.69 -5.32 24.90
C VAL A 244 -2.52 -6.52 25.35
N GLY A 245 -1.92 -7.72 25.31
CA GLY A 245 -2.55 -8.96 25.78
C GLY A 245 -3.60 -9.54 24.83
N GLY A 246 -4.03 -10.78 25.12
CA GLY A 246 -5.04 -11.51 24.32
C GLY A 246 -6.49 -11.07 24.57
N ASP A 247 -6.72 -10.23 25.58
CA ASP A 247 -8.04 -9.85 26.06
C ASP A 247 -8.41 -8.43 25.63
N GLY A 248 -8.64 -8.21 24.33
CA GLY A 248 -9.58 -7.24 23.73
C GLY A 248 -9.59 -5.74 24.15
N ALA A 249 -8.84 -5.31 25.16
CA ALA A 249 -8.78 -3.95 25.63
C ALA A 249 -7.89 -3.17 24.65
N ARG A 250 -8.47 -2.19 23.97
CA ARG A 250 -7.76 -1.27 23.06
C ARG A 250 -6.93 -0.24 23.83
N VAL A 251 -6.20 -0.70 24.84
CA VAL A 251 -5.30 0.12 25.65
C VAL A 251 -3.89 -0.10 25.11
N SER A 252 -3.28 0.98 24.61
CA SER A 252 -1.90 0.96 24.14
C SER A 252 -0.96 1.30 25.30
N VAL A 253 0.20 0.67 25.37
CA VAL A 253 1.26 1.04 26.34
C VAL A 253 1.73 2.48 26.10
N GLU A 254 1.77 2.87 24.82
CA GLU A 254 2.32 4.14 24.35
C GLU A 254 1.23 4.96 23.68
N ALA A 255 0.82 6.07 24.28
CA ALA A 255 -0.26 6.91 23.75
C ALA A 255 0.06 7.48 22.36
N TRP A 256 1.34 7.73 22.04
CA TRP A 256 1.76 8.16 20.70
C TRP A 256 1.58 7.09 19.61
N SER A 257 1.31 5.84 19.98
CA SER A 257 0.99 4.76 19.04
C SER A 257 -0.50 4.68 18.71
N ASP A 258 -1.36 5.43 19.41
CA ASP A 258 -2.80 5.45 19.16
C ASP A 258 -3.13 6.09 17.81
N ARG A 259 -3.99 5.41 17.04
CA ARG A 259 -4.50 5.92 15.77
C ARG A 259 -5.79 6.69 16.05
N TYR A 260 -5.90 7.89 15.50
CA TYR A 260 -7.09 8.75 15.61
C TYR A 260 -7.87 8.75 14.30
N GLU A 261 -9.20 8.82 14.38
CA GLU A 261 -10.04 9.09 13.20
C GLU A 261 -10.26 10.59 13.04
N PHE A 262 -9.48 11.22 12.15
CA PHE A 262 -9.66 12.60 11.72
C PHE A 262 -10.80 12.66 10.70
N SER A 263 -12.03 12.81 11.18
CA SER A 263 -13.23 12.82 10.33
C SER A 263 -13.26 14.04 9.39
N GLY A 264 -13.92 13.89 8.22
CA GLY A 264 -14.10 15.00 7.28
C GLY A 264 -14.80 16.22 7.89
N VAL A 265 -15.74 16.01 8.81
CA VAL A 265 -16.43 17.10 9.53
C VAL A 265 -15.44 17.88 10.40
N LYS A 266 -14.61 17.19 11.19
CA LYS A 266 -13.60 17.86 12.02
C LYS A 266 -12.49 18.49 11.19
N PHE A 267 -12.18 17.91 10.04
CA PHE A 267 -11.23 18.48 9.10
C PHE A 267 -11.72 19.82 8.52
N GLN A 268 -12.96 19.91 8.02
CA GLN A 268 -13.48 21.19 7.50
C GLN A 268 -13.76 22.23 8.60
N GLU A 269 -13.98 21.79 9.85
CA GLU A 269 -14.16 22.67 11.02
C GLU A 269 -12.83 23.17 11.60
N PHE A 270 -11.69 22.69 11.10
CA PHE A 270 -10.38 23.03 11.65
C PHE A 270 -10.17 24.55 11.69
N PRO A 271 -9.74 25.11 12.84
CA PRO A 271 -9.56 26.55 13.01
C PRO A 271 -8.26 27.02 12.35
N VAL A 272 -8.41 27.83 11.30
CA VAL A 272 -7.31 28.45 10.55
C VAL A 272 -7.12 29.88 11.06
N PRO A 273 -6.00 30.21 11.73
CA PRO A 273 -5.67 31.58 12.10
C PRO A 273 -5.29 32.39 10.85
N GLU A 274 -5.08 33.69 11.02
CA GLU A 274 -4.50 34.51 9.96
C GLU A 274 -3.05 34.06 9.70
N ILE A 275 -2.80 33.42 8.55
CA ILE A 275 -1.48 32.90 8.21
C ILE A 275 -0.61 34.03 7.66
N ARG A 276 0.37 34.48 8.45
CA ARG A 276 1.39 35.45 8.01
C ARG A 276 2.76 34.76 7.98
N GLY A 277 3.41 34.71 6.82
CA GLY A 277 4.84 34.37 6.72
C GLY A 277 5.22 32.88 6.83
N LEU A 278 4.34 31.96 6.46
CA LEU A 278 4.55 30.50 6.61
C LEU A 278 5.23 29.85 5.36
N GLY A 279 6.26 30.52 4.83
CA GLY A 279 6.93 30.15 3.56
C GLY A 279 7.71 28.82 3.60
N ILE A 280 8.02 28.31 4.81
CA ILE A 280 8.67 27.01 5.00
C ILE A 280 7.82 25.84 4.48
N GLY A 281 6.49 26.01 4.42
CA GLY A 281 5.58 25.02 3.84
C GLY A 281 5.90 24.68 2.38
N SER A 282 6.28 25.68 1.59
CA SER A 282 6.66 25.48 0.19
C SER A 282 7.96 24.68 0.06
N VAL A 283 8.92 24.89 0.96
CA VAL A 283 10.18 24.14 0.98
C VAL A 283 9.96 22.70 1.45
N LEU A 284 9.12 22.48 2.45
CA LEU A 284 8.76 21.15 2.92
C LEU A 284 8.05 20.34 1.83
N ASP A 285 7.11 20.94 1.10
CA ASP A 285 6.45 20.30 -0.05
C ASP A 285 7.44 19.94 -1.17
N LEU A 286 8.34 20.86 -1.52
CA LEU A 286 9.39 20.62 -2.51
C LEU A 286 10.30 19.45 -2.09
N LEU A 287 10.86 19.49 -0.88
CA LEU A 287 11.76 18.45 -0.38
C LEU A 287 11.05 17.10 -0.25
N ALA A 288 9.76 17.07 0.11
CA ALA A 288 8.99 15.82 0.17
C ALA A 288 8.77 15.21 -1.22
N LYS A 289 8.55 16.05 -2.24
CA LYS A 289 8.50 15.63 -3.64
C LYS A 289 9.86 15.11 -4.10
N GLU A 290 10.95 15.83 -3.84
CA GLU A 290 12.32 15.39 -4.14
C GLU A 290 12.66 14.06 -3.46
N LEU A 291 12.35 13.91 -2.16
CA LEU A 291 12.57 12.66 -1.44
C LEU A 291 11.84 11.47 -2.09
N SER A 292 10.62 11.69 -2.61
CA SER A 292 9.86 10.63 -3.28
C SER A 292 10.45 10.21 -4.63
N LEU A 293 11.18 11.10 -5.31
CA LEU A 293 11.93 10.78 -6.52
C LEU A 293 13.19 9.97 -6.21
N LEU A 294 13.71 10.06 -4.98
CA LEU A 294 14.87 9.31 -4.49
C LEU A 294 14.51 7.95 -3.86
N GLU A 295 13.23 7.58 -3.80
CA GLU A 295 12.87 6.21 -3.43
C GLU A 295 13.45 5.24 -4.47
N PRO A 296 14.08 4.12 -4.07
CA PRO A 296 14.74 3.21 -5.02
C PRO A 296 13.81 2.72 -6.15
N SER A 297 12.52 2.52 -5.85
CA SER A 297 11.50 2.13 -6.83
C SER A 297 11.11 3.24 -7.82
N ALA A 298 11.36 4.50 -7.48
CA ALA A 298 11.17 5.64 -8.36
C ALA A 298 12.41 5.85 -9.25
N VAL A 299 13.61 5.88 -8.66
CA VAL A 299 14.88 6.07 -9.37
C VAL A 299 15.08 5.01 -10.45
N TYR A 300 14.91 3.73 -10.08
CA TYR A 300 15.18 2.62 -10.99
C TYR A 300 13.96 2.16 -11.78
N ARG A 301 12.97 3.04 -11.98
CA ARG A 301 11.84 2.73 -12.87
C ARG A 301 12.26 2.63 -14.34
N SER A 302 13.26 3.43 -14.74
CA SER A 302 13.75 3.52 -16.12
C SER A 302 15.27 3.45 -16.25
N GLY A 303 16.00 3.35 -15.14
CA GLY A 303 17.45 3.17 -15.11
C GLY A 303 17.86 1.77 -14.68
N VAL A 304 19.14 1.44 -14.86
CA VAL A 304 19.74 0.18 -14.39
C VAL A 304 20.33 0.43 -13.00
N PRO A 305 19.91 -0.31 -11.96
CA PRO A 305 20.54 -0.24 -10.65
C PRO A 305 22.02 -0.63 -10.68
N ASP A 306 22.86 0.19 -10.06
CA ASP A 306 24.25 -0.15 -9.76
C ASP A 306 24.61 0.21 -8.31
N ARG A 307 25.74 -0.32 -7.80
CA ARG A 307 26.15 -0.12 -6.40
C ARG A 307 26.49 1.33 -6.08
N ALA A 308 27.11 2.06 -7.01
CA ALA A 308 27.52 3.44 -6.77
C ALA A 308 26.28 4.35 -6.69
N GLY A 309 25.36 4.22 -7.65
CA GLY A 309 24.09 4.92 -7.67
C GLY A 309 23.23 4.62 -6.44
N LEU A 310 23.19 3.36 -5.97
CA LEU A 310 22.46 3.01 -4.75
C LEU A 310 23.02 3.72 -3.50
N VAL A 311 24.35 3.82 -3.38
CA VAL A 311 25.00 4.54 -2.27
C VAL A 311 24.73 6.04 -2.35
N GLU A 312 24.85 6.64 -3.54
CA GLU A 312 24.59 8.06 -3.77
C GLU A 312 23.13 8.43 -3.47
N VAL A 313 22.18 7.64 -4.01
CA VAL A 313 20.75 7.84 -3.77
C VAL A 313 20.40 7.69 -2.28
N ARG A 314 21.00 6.71 -1.58
CA ARG A 314 20.81 6.54 -0.13
C ARG A 314 21.33 7.75 0.65
N ALA A 315 22.49 8.28 0.29
CA ALA A 315 23.09 9.43 0.94
C ALA A 315 22.21 10.68 0.75
N GLU A 316 21.78 10.96 -0.46
CA GLU A 316 20.91 12.10 -0.77
C GLU A 316 19.53 11.97 -0.12
N TYR A 317 18.93 10.77 -0.15
CA TYR A 317 17.68 10.48 0.54
C TYR A 317 17.80 10.77 2.05
N THR A 318 18.89 10.33 2.66
CA THR A 318 19.15 10.54 4.09
C THR A 318 19.30 12.04 4.39
N HIS A 319 20.04 12.77 3.53
CA HIS A 319 20.23 14.20 3.66
C HIS A 319 18.92 14.99 3.56
N ILE A 320 18.12 14.76 2.52
CA ILE A 320 16.82 15.42 2.33
C ILE A 320 15.88 15.09 3.50
N ARG A 321 15.86 13.84 3.97
CA ARG A 321 15.05 13.45 5.13
C ARG A 321 15.45 14.20 6.40
N GLN A 322 16.75 14.35 6.68
CA GLN A 322 17.22 15.13 7.84
C GLN A 322 16.84 16.62 7.72
N ARG A 323 16.83 17.17 6.50
CA ARG A 323 16.36 18.55 6.26
C ARG A 323 14.85 18.69 6.48
N LEU A 324 14.04 17.74 5.98
CA LEU A 324 12.60 17.70 6.25
C LEU A 324 12.29 17.67 7.75
N ILE A 325 13.04 16.87 8.51
CA ILE A 325 12.91 16.81 9.98
C ILE A 325 13.23 18.18 10.61
N ALA A 326 14.35 18.79 10.24
CA ALA A 326 14.77 20.08 10.77
C ALA A 326 13.75 21.19 10.48
N LEU A 327 13.28 21.27 9.23
CA LEU A 327 12.32 22.28 8.80
C LEU A 327 10.92 22.07 9.41
N GLN A 328 10.53 20.81 9.68
CA GLN A 328 9.30 20.54 10.40
C GLN A 328 9.36 21.04 11.84
N GLU A 329 10.52 20.94 12.50
CA GLU A 329 10.69 21.53 13.84
C GLU A 329 10.51 23.04 13.78
N GLU A 330 11.18 23.73 12.85
CA GLU A 330 11.00 25.18 12.68
C GLU A 330 9.55 25.57 12.40
N LEU A 331 8.86 24.80 11.55
CA LEU A 331 7.44 24.98 11.26
C LEU A 331 6.59 24.91 12.54
N ASP A 332 6.79 23.90 13.39
CA ASP A 332 6.01 23.75 14.61
C ASP A 332 6.18 24.96 15.53
N TRP A 333 7.42 25.44 15.72
CA TRP A 333 7.71 26.61 16.54
C TRP A 333 7.11 27.90 15.97
N GLN A 334 7.15 28.10 14.64
CA GLN A 334 6.49 29.24 13.98
C GLN A 334 4.96 29.21 14.17
N VAL A 335 4.36 28.02 14.06
CA VAL A 335 2.91 27.85 14.23
C VAL A 335 2.45 28.14 15.67
N TYR A 336 3.29 27.85 16.68
CA TYR A 336 3.00 28.26 18.06
C TYR A 336 2.85 29.78 18.20
N GLY A 337 3.63 30.55 17.43
CA GLY A 337 3.53 32.01 17.35
C GLY A 337 2.24 32.46 16.66
N LEU A 338 1.86 31.80 15.55
CA LEU A 338 0.62 32.14 14.80
C LEU A 338 -0.65 31.94 15.63
N TYR A 339 -0.66 30.96 16.54
CA TYR A 339 -1.76 30.77 17.47
C TYR A 339 -1.62 31.60 18.77
N GLY A 340 -0.59 32.43 18.89
CA GLY A 340 -0.36 33.30 20.06
C GLY A 340 0.05 32.57 21.33
N VAL A 341 0.50 31.30 21.23
CA VAL A 341 1.03 30.56 22.38
C VAL A 341 2.40 31.11 22.77
N LEU A 342 3.19 31.51 21.79
CA LEU A 342 4.47 32.19 21.99
C LEU A 342 4.34 33.65 21.59
N SER A 343 4.94 34.53 22.41
CA SER A 343 5.09 35.95 22.06
C SER A 343 6.13 36.16 20.96
N ASP A 344 6.07 37.29 20.26
CA ASP A 344 7.04 37.63 19.20
C ASP A 344 8.50 37.53 19.70
N LYS A 345 8.78 37.98 20.93
CA LYS A 345 10.11 37.88 21.57
C LYS A 345 10.53 36.43 21.86
N GLU A 346 9.58 35.57 22.19
CA GLU A 346 9.87 34.15 22.39
C GLU A 346 10.15 33.47 21.04
N ILE A 347 9.37 33.78 20.00
CA ILE A 347 9.61 33.29 18.63
C ILE A 347 10.98 33.71 18.13
N GLU A 348 11.36 34.97 18.31
CA GLU A 348 12.69 35.47 17.98
C GLU A 348 13.82 34.63 18.60
N ARG A 349 13.61 34.11 19.82
CA ARG A 349 14.60 33.28 20.53
C ARG A 349 14.52 31.80 20.14
N LEU A 350 13.34 31.31 19.78
CA LEU A 350 13.03 29.88 19.66
C LEU A 350 12.93 29.38 18.22
N ALA A 351 12.83 30.26 17.23
CA ALA A 351 12.75 29.90 15.82
C ALA A 351 13.91 30.53 15.06
N ALA A 352 14.37 29.84 14.01
CA ALA A 352 15.38 30.39 13.12
C ALA A 352 14.83 31.67 12.46
N GLN A 353 15.45 32.81 12.73
CA GLN A 353 15.03 34.12 12.19
C GLN A 353 15.45 34.34 10.73
N SER A 354 16.36 33.51 10.19
CA SER A 354 16.83 33.69 8.82
C SER A 354 15.76 33.26 7.82
N PRO A 355 15.49 34.08 6.79
CA PRO A 355 14.51 33.77 5.73
C PRO A 355 14.97 32.65 4.79
N ALA A 356 16.17 32.08 4.98
CA ALA A 356 16.71 31.02 4.15
C ALA A 356 16.67 29.67 4.89
N PRO A 357 15.66 28.81 4.62
CA PRO A 357 15.63 27.43 5.09
C PRO A 357 16.89 26.60 4.79
N SER A 358 17.73 27.05 3.86
CA SER A 358 19.00 26.39 3.49
C SER A 358 20.11 26.50 4.52
N ILE A 359 20.06 27.43 5.49
CA ILE A 359 21.10 27.56 6.52
C ILE A 359 20.82 26.73 7.78
N ILE A 360 19.60 26.21 7.92
CA ILE A 360 19.21 25.38 9.06
C ILE A 360 19.95 24.04 8.92
N PRO A 361 20.70 23.60 9.96
CA PRO A 361 21.43 22.35 9.89
C PRO A 361 20.47 21.15 9.79
N ALA A 362 20.93 20.10 9.12
CA ALA A 362 20.25 18.81 9.11
C ALA A 362 20.14 18.24 10.55
N VAL A 363 19.00 17.62 10.86
CA VAL A 363 18.71 17.06 12.19
C VAL A 363 18.44 15.56 12.05
N ASN A 364 19.11 14.75 12.86
CA ASN A 364 18.86 13.31 12.95
C ASN A 364 17.67 13.00 13.87
N PRO A 365 16.95 11.89 13.64
CA PRO A 365 16.06 11.33 14.64
C PRO A 365 16.82 11.08 15.96
N GLY A 366 16.27 11.56 17.07
CA GLY A 366 16.90 11.54 18.40
C GLY A 366 17.47 12.90 18.83
N GLU A 367 17.76 13.81 17.89
CA GLU A 367 18.37 15.11 18.19
C GLU A 367 17.35 16.24 18.39
N ARG A 368 16.05 16.01 18.15
CA ARG A 368 15.03 17.06 18.30
C ARG A 368 14.86 17.45 19.76
N ALA A 369 14.48 18.71 20.01
CA ALA A 369 14.38 19.25 21.37
C ALA A 369 13.51 18.39 22.31
N PHE A 370 12.32 17.97 21.87
CA PHE A 370 11.47 17.09 22.68
C PHE A 370 12.05 15.68 22.87
N GLU A 371 12.81 15.16 21.89
CA GLU A 371 13.49 13.86 22.01
C GLU A 371 14.63 13.93 23.01
N ILE A 372 15.38 15.04 23.05
CA ILE A 372 16.42 15.28 24.05
C ILE A 372 15.81 15.37 25.45
N VAL A 373 14.70 16.11 25.62
CA VAL A 373 13.97 16.17 26.89
C VAL A 373 13.48 14.77 27.29
N LEU A 374 12.93 14.00 26.35
CA LEU A 374 12.47 12.63 26.59
C LEU A 374 13.63 11.71 27.00
N ALA A 375 14.75 11.75 26.29
CA ALA A 375 15.95 10.97 26.60
C ALA A 375 16.52 11.32 27.99
N ARG A 376 16.52 12.59 28.37
CA ARG A 376 16.92 13.03 29.72
C ARG A 376 16.00 12.50 30.82
N LYS A 377 14.69 12.42 30.56
CA LYS A 377 13.73 11.82 31.50
C LYS A 377 13.96 10.32 31.64
N VAL A 378 14.18 9.62 30.52
CA VAL A 378 14.52 8.18 30.51
C VAL A 378 15.82 7.92 31.28
N ALA A 379 16.87 8.70 31.03
CA ALA A 379 18.16 8.57 31.72
C ALA A 379 18.06 8.80 33.24
N ARG A 380 17.11 9.65 33.68
CA ARG A 380 16.80 9.90 35.09
C ARG A 380 15.84 8.86 35.70
N GLY A 381 15.30 7.93 34.91
CA GLY A 381 14.29 6.97 35.35
C GLY A 381 12.91 7.59 35.63
N GLU A 382 12.65 8.80 35.10
CA GLU A 382 11.37 9.51 35.28
C GLU A 382 10.28 9.01 34.31
N THR A 383 10.67 8.33 33.23
CA THR A 383 9.75 7.77 32.25
C THR A 383 10.38 6.58 31.52
N GLU A 384 9.56 5.64 31.08
CA GLU A 384 9.95 4.54 30.19
C GLU A 384 9.23 4.74 28.85
N THR A 385 9.92 4.50 27.73
CA THR A 385 9.32 4.64 26.41
C THR A 385 9.98 3.76 25.37
N ALA A 386 9.18 3.18 24.48
CA ALA A 386 9.61 2.47 23.28
C ALA A 386 9.83 3.40 22.07
N TRP A 387 9.82 4.73 22.28
CA TRP A 387 9.97 5.71 21.19
C TRP A 387 11.25 5.51 20.39
N PHE A 388 12.40 5.42 21.04
CA PHE A 388 13.70 5.33 20.37
C PHE A 388 13.84 4.02 19.59
N ASP A 389 13.55 2.89 20.24
CA ASP A 389 13.64 1.56 19.64
C ASP A 389 12.69 1.40 18.45
N ARG A 390 11.44 1.86 18.55
CA ARG A 390 10.44 1.68 17.48
C ARG A 390 10.73 2.54 16.25
N HIS A 391 11.47 3.64 16.40
CA HIS A 391 11.79 4.55 15.30
C HIS A 391 13.24 4.44 14.83
N GLY A 392 14.05 3.58 15.45
CA GLY A 392 15.48 3.44 15.15
C GLY A 392 16.26 4.74 15.40
N SER A 393 15.82 5.56 16.36
CA SER A 393 16.53 6.77 16.77
C SER A 393 17.43 6.49 17.96
N THR A 394 18.58 7.17 18.03
CA THR A 394 19.48 7.05 19.18
C THR A 394 19.05 8.04 20.26
N PRO A 395 18.87 7.62 21.53
CA PRO A 395 18.55 8.55 22.62
C PRO A 395 19.75 9.44 22.91
N ILE A 396 19.58 10.76 22.73
CA ILE A 396 20.63 11.77 22.91
C ILE A 396 20.22 12.70 24.06
N THR A 397 21.09 12.87 25.05
CA THR A 397 20.82 13.71 26.24
C THR A 397 21.52 15.08 26.19
N GLU A 398 22.53 15.22 25.34
CA GLU A 398 23.33 16.43 25.16
C GLU A 398 23.06 17.07 23.79
N ILE A 399 23.11 18.39 23.70
CA ILE A 399 22.92 19.07 22.42
C ILE A 399 24.10 18.74 21.51
N PRO A 400 23.87 18.24 20.27
CA PRO A 400 24.95 17.88 19.35
C PRO A 400 25.94 19.01 19.10
N SER A 401 27.23 18.73 19.29
CA SER A 401 28.32 19.70 19.16
C SER A 401 28.63 20.10 17.71
N HIS A 402 28.18 19.29 16.73
CA HIS A 402 28.42 19.53 15.31
C HIS A 402 27.53 20.64 14.72
N TRP A 403 26.48 21.06 15.43
CA TRP A 403 25.65 22.18 14.99
C TRP A 403 26.34 23.52 15.25
N PRO A 404 26.07 24.56 14.44
CA PRO A 404 26.53 25.91 14.71
C PRO A 404 26.03 26.44 16.06
N ASP A 405 26.82 27.31 16.70
CA ASP A 405 26.54 27.87 18.03
C ASP A 405 25.13 28.46 18.13
N TRP A 406 24.74 29.27 17.14
CA TRP A 406 23.41 29.90 17.10
C TRP A 406 22.25 28.89 17.10
N TYR A 407 22.42 27.72 16.47
CA TYR A 407 21.37 26.70 16.44
C TYR A 407 21.34 25.92 17.75
N ARG A 408 22.51 25.67 18.36
CA ARG A 408 22.57 25.09 19.70
C ARG A 408 21.90 26.00 20.73
N ASP A 409 22.05 27.32 20.61
CA ASP A 409 21.37 28.29 21.47
C ASP A 409 19.84 28.24 21.32
N ILE A 410 19.35 28.12 20.07
CA ILE A 410 17.91 27.94 19.80
C ILE A 410 17.41 26.64 20.43
N VAL A 411 18.09 25.52 20.20
CA VAL A 411 17.67 24.20 20.73
C VAL A 411 17.73 24.19 22.25
N GLN A 412 18.74 24.82 22.87
CA GLN A 412 18.79 24.99 24.31
C GLN A 412 17.59 25.79 24.82
N ALA A 413 17.27 26.91 24.17
CA ALA A 413 16.10 27.71 24.54
C ALA A 413 14.77 26.92 24.39
N ARG A 414 14.67 26.05 23.36
CA ARG A 414 13.53 25.13 23.17
C ARG A 414 13.44 24.12 24.31
N ILE A 415 14.55 23.50 24.69
CA ILE A 415 14.60 22.57 25.83
C ILE A 415 14.15 23.28 27.12
N ASP A 416 14.73 24.47 27.39
CA ASP A 416 14.41 25.24 28.60
C ASP A 416 12.92 25.60 28.67
N ILE A 417 12.31 26.01 27.54
CA ILE A 417 10.89 26.37 27.52
C ILE A 417 10.00 25.14 27.64
N ILE A 418 10.35 24.00 27.03
CA ILE A 418 9.61 22.73 27.19
C ILE A 418 9.62 22.29 28.66
N GLU A 419 10.75 22.40 29.35
CA GLU A 419 10.86 21.99 30.76
C GLU A 419 10.14 22.95 31.72
N ARG A 420 10.04 24.24 31.36
CA ARG A 420 9.44 25.28 32.21
C ARG A 420 7.95 25.49 31.99
N ARG A 421 7.47 25.43 30.74
CA ARG A 421 6.12 25.83 30.33
C ARG A 421 5.26 24.61 30.01
N LYS A 422 4.28 24.34 30.87
CA LYS A 422 3.38 23.18 30.77
C LYS A 422 2.57 23.16 29.47
N ASP A 423 2.11 24.32 29.01
CA ASP A 423 1.37 24.47 27.77
C ASP A 423 2.20 24.03 26.55
N ILE A 424 3.47 24.41 26.48
CA ILE A 424 4.39 23.96 25.43
C ILE A 424 4.69 22.46 25.57
N ALA A 425 4.90 21.95 26.79
CA ALA A 425 5.15 20.53 27.04
C ALA A 425 3.99 19.60 26.59
N LEU A 426 2.75 20.11 26.54
CA LEU A 426 1.59 19.35 26.04
C LEU A 426 1.60 19.17 24.51
N ILE A 427 2.35 19.99 23.77
CA ILE A 427 2.47 19.91 22.31
C ILE A 427 3.83 19.34 21.91
N GLU A 428 4.90 19.68 22.62
CA GLU A 428 6.25 19.15 22.42
C GLU A 428 6.42 17.78 23.10
N ARG A 429 5.68 16.80 22.60
CA ARG A 429 5.68 15.41 23.09
C ARG A 429 5.43 14.40 21.97
N PRO A 430 5.81 13.12 22.16
CA PRO A 430 5.64 12.05 21.16
C PRO A 430 4.25 11.96 20.52
N GLU A 431 3.19 12.31 21.26
CA GLU A 431 1.79 12.25 20.81
C GLU A 431 1.41 13.34 19.81
N CYS A 432 2.20 14.40 19.68
CA CYS A 432 1.89 15.51 18.79
C CYS A 432 2.98 15.70 17.73
N LYS A 433 4.19 15.21 17.98
CA LYS A 433 5.35 15.36 17.08
C LYS A 433 5.40 14.23 16.06
N ARG A 434 5.83 14.57 14.84
CA ARG A 434 5.97 13.60 13.75
C ARG A 434 6.95 12.49 14.12
N ARG A 435 6.57 11.26 13.78
CA ARG A 435 7.36 10.07 14.05
C ARG A 435 8.49 9.84 13.05
N TRP A 436 8.31 10.30 11.80
CA TRP A 436 9.23 10.05 10.69
C TRP A 436 9.58 8.57 10.46
N ALA A 437 8.68 7.67 10.86
CA ALA A 437 8.87 6.23 10.71
C ALA A 437 8.90 5.86 9.21
N SER A 438 9.94 5.15 8.79
CA SER A 438 10.10 4.66 7.42
C SER A 438 10.54 3.20 7.44
N GLU A 439 10.27 2.47 6.36
CA GLU A 439 10.83 1.13 6.20
C GLU A 439 12.36 1.20 6.10
N PRO A 440 13.10 0.21 6.64
CA PRO A 440 14.55 0.15 6.49
C PRO A 440 14.98 0.24 5.03
N TRP A 441 16.08 0.94 4.77
CA TRP A 441 16.58 1.17 3.41
C TRP A 441 16.78 -0.14 2.65
N GLU A 442 17.38 -1.12 3.32
CA GLU A 442 17.69 -2.44 2.77
C GLU A 442 16.43 -3.18 2.30
N LYS A 443 15.28 -2.95 2.96
CA LYS A 443 14.00 -3.52 2.53
C LYS A 443 13.48 -2.83 1.26
N LYS A 444 13.57 -1.50 1.19
CA LYS A 444 13.16 -0.70 0.03
C LYS A 444 14.00 -1.05 -1.20
N GLU A 445 15.32 -1.14 -1.01
CA GLU A 445 16.30 -1.57 -2.01
C GLU A 445 15.96 -2.97 -2.52
N LYS A 446 15.78 -3.95 -1.63
CA LYS A 446 15.41 -5.32 -2.00
C LYS A 446 14.16 -5.38 -2.86
N VAL A 447 13.12 -4.62 -2.51
CA VAL A 447 11.85 -4.57 -3.27
C VAL A 447 12.06 -3.92 -4.64
N ALA A 448 12.85 -2.85 -4.72
CA ALA A 448 13.12 -2.16 -5.98
C ALA A 448 13.92 -3.04 -6.94
N LEU A 449 15.02 -3.66 -6.48
CA LEU A 449 15.84 -4.56 -7.29
C LEU A 449 15.04 -5.78 -7.75
N ARG A 450 14.25 -6.39 -6.85
CA ARG A 450 13.38 -7.52 -7.20
C ARG A 450 12.35 -7.12 -8.27
N THR A 451 11.68 -5.98 -8.08
CA THR A 451 10.70 -5.47 -9.04
C THR A 451 11.35 -5.19 -10.40
N TRP A 452 12.55 -4.60 -10.42
CA TRP A 452 13.29 -4.33 -11.65
C TRP A 452 13.61 -5.63 -12.43
N LEU A 453 14.15 -6.64 -11.74
CA LEU A 453 14.46 -7.94 -12.35
C LEU A 453 13.19 -8.61 -12.88
N LEU A 454 12.12 -8.59 -12.09
CA LEU A 454 10.83 -9.11 -12.48
C LEU A 454 10.30 -8.39 -13.73
N ASP A 455 10.36 -7.06 -13.78
CA ASP A 455 9.88 -6.26 -14.92
C ASP A 455 10.63 -6.60 -16.22
N ARG A 456 11.92 -6.92 -16.15
CA ARG A 456 12.71 -7.43 -17.31
C ARG A 456 12.29 -8.85 -17.71
N VAL A 457 12.05 -9.76 -16.75
CA VAL A 457 11.58 -11.13 -17.03
C VAL A 457 10.15 -11.16 -17.62
N GLU A 458 9.34 -10.14 -17.35
CA GLU A 458 7.98 -10.03 -17.88
C GLU A 458 7.91 -9.49 -19.32
N GLU A 459 9.03 -9.13 -19.93
CA GLU A 459 9.00 -8.55 -21.27
C GLU A 459 8.38 -9.50 -22.30
N PRO A 460 7.38 -9.04 -23.10
CA PRO A 460 6.65 -9.91 -24.02
C PRO A 460 7.57 -10.67 -24.98
N GLY A 461 8.68 -10.06 -25.42
CA GLY A 461 9.64 -10.69 -26.33
C GLY A 461 10.24 -12.00 -25.81
N LEU A 462 10.29 -12.22 -24.49
CA LEU A 462 10.75 -13.48 -23.90
C LEU A 462 9.74 -14.61 -24.06
N TRP A 463 8.45 -14.27 -24.17
CA TRP A 463 7.33 -15.20 -24.07
C TRP A 463 6.69 -15.55 -25.41
N TYR A 464 7.27 -15.08 -26.51
CA TYR A 464 6.94 -15.51 -27.86
C TYR A 464 8.20 -16.04 -28.56
N GLY A 465 8.02 -17.03 -29.42
CA GLY A 465 9.06 -17.59 -30.30
C GLY A 465 8.52 -17.85 -31.69
N LEU A 466 9.40 -18.18 -32.63
CA LEU A 466 8.99 -18.63 -33.96
C LEU A 466 8.80 -20.15 -33.94
N ARG A 467 7.62 -20.62 -34.33
CA ARG A 467 7.29 -22.03 -34.56
C ARG A 467 6.65 -22.14 -35.93
N ASP A 468 7.22 -22.97 -36.81
CA ASP A 468 6.80 -23.11 -38.21
C ASP A 468 6.74 -21.77 -38.98
N GLY A 469 7.66 -20.85 -38.66
CA GLY A 469 7.74 -19.52 -39.28
C GLY A 469 6.76 -18.48 -38.70
N MET A 470 5.87 -18.88 -37.79
CA MET A 470 4.86 -18.00 -37.17
C MET A 470 5.23 -17.67 -35.72
N LYS A 471 4.91 -16.44 -35.29
CA LYS A 471 5.08 -16.03 -33.89
C LYS A 471 4.04 -16.72 -33.02
N GLN A 472 4.49 -17.50 -32.05
CA GLN A 472 3.63 -18.24 -31.13
C GLN A 472 4.09 -18.09 -29.68
N PRO A 473 3.18 -18.21 -28.70
CA PRO A 473 3.53 -18.20 -27.29
C PRO A 473 4.42 -19.40 -26.94
N ARG A 474 5.39 -19.18 -26.04
CA ARG A 474 6.31 -20.21 -25.57
C ARG A 474 6.46 -20.21 -24.05
N ALA A 475 6.49 -21.40 -23.46
CA ALA A 475 6.84 -21.59 -22.05
C ALA A 475 8.35 -21.84 -21.90
N LEU A 476 8.95 -21.31 -20.84
CA LEU A 476 10.39 -21.44 -20.54
C LEU A 476 10.58 -21.87 -19.10
N THR A 477 11.52 -22.78 -18.87
CA THR A 477 11.97 -23.11 -17.51
C THR A 477 12.79 -21.95 -16.94
N VAL A 478 12.96 -21.92 -15.61
CA VAL A 478 13.83 -20.90 -14.98
C VAL A 478 15.26 -21.00 -15.50
N SER A 479 15.79 -22.20 -15.71
CA SER A 479 17.13 -22.37 -16.30
C SER A 479 17.18 -21.83 -17.75
N GLN A 480 16.17 -22.10 -18.57
CA GLN A 480 16.10 -21.55 -19.93
C GLN A 480 15.97 -20.03 -19.93
N LEU A 481 15.22 -19.44 -19.00
CA LEU A 481 15.17 -17.99 -18.81
C LEU A 481 16.55 -17.43 -18.45
N ALA A 482 17.28 -18.10 -17.55
CA ALA A 482 18.65 -17.73 -17.19
C ALA A 482 19.58 -17.79 -18.41
N ASP A 483 19.44 -18.81 -19.26
CA ASP A 483 20.24 -18.95 -20.46
C ASP A 483 19.94 -17.84 -21.49
N VAL A 484 18.67 -17.51 -21.70
CA VAL A 484 18.27 -16.40 -22.60
C VAL A 484 18.75 -15.05 -22.09
N LEU A 485 18.76 -14.83 -20.78
CA LEU A 485 19.17 -13.58 -20.15
C LEU A 485 20.67 -13.51 -19.82
N ARG A 486 21.44 -14.57 -20.11
CA ARG A 486 22.85 -14.68 -19.74
C ARG A 486 23.71 -13.58 -20.36
N ASP A 487 23.41 -13.18 -21.58
CA ASP A 487 24.19 -12.18 -22.31
C ASP A 487 23.75 -10.73 -22.02
N ASP A 488 22.67 -10.55 -21.25
CA ASP A 488 22.22 -9.24 -20.81
C ASP A 488 23.08 -8.74 -19.64
N ARG A 489 24.00 -7.84 -19.95
CA ARG A 489 24.94 -7.28 -18.96
C ARG A 489 24.24 -6.55 -17.83
N ASP A 490 23.19 -5.80 -18.12
CA ASP A 490 22.46 -5.01 -17.13
C ASP A 490 21.69 -5.94 -16.19
N PHE A 491 21.04 -6.96 -16.76
CA PHE A 491 20.33 -7.97 -15.98
C PHE A 491 21.25 -8.73 -15.02
N ASN A 492 22.40 -9.20 -15.52
CA ASN A 492 23.38 -9.91 -14.71
C ASN A 492 23.97 -9.03 -13.61
N SER A 493 24.27 -7.76 -13.91
CA SER A 493 24.76 -6.80 -12.92
C SER A 493 23.77 -6.64 -11.76
N VAL A 494 22.49 -6.42 -12.07
CA VAL A 494 21.45 -6.25 -11.03
C VAL A 494 21.18 -7.54 -10.27
N ALA A 495 21.18 -8.69 -10.95
CA ALA A 495 21.02 -10.00 -10.31
C ALA A 495 22.17 -10.29 -9.33
N GLN A 496 23.41 -9.95 -9.72
CA GLN A 496 24.58 -10.07 -8.87
C GLN A 496 24.50 -9.18 -7.62
N LEU A 497 24.02 -7.94 -7.77
CA LEU A 497 23.78 -7.04 -6.64
C LEU A 497 22.73 -7.62 -5.69
N TYR A 498 21.60 -8.09 -6.23
CA TYR A 498 20.54 -8.73 -5.45
C TYR A 498 21.05 -9.96 -4.68
N ALA A 499 21.82 -10.82 -5.35
CA ALA A 499 22.39 -12.03 -4.77
C ALA A 499 23.37 -11.71 -3.63
N THR A 500 24.22 -10.71 -3.83
CA THR A 500 25.23 -10.28 -2.84
C THR A 500 24.57 -9.63 -1.63
N ASP A 501 23.73 -8.62 -1.84
CA ASP A 501 23.25 -7.73 -0.78
C ASP A 501 21.97 -8.25 -0.08
N HIS A 502 21.20 -9.13 -0.72
CA HIS A 502 19.89 -9.58 -0.20
C HIS A 502 19.69 -11.10 -0.12
N MET A 503 20.54 -11.90 -0.77
CA MET A 503 20.59 -13.36 -0.59
C MET A 503 21.82 -13.81 0.21
N GLY A 504 22.82 -12.94 0.39
CA GLY A 504 24.08 -13.26 1.07
C GLY A 504 24.92 -14.32 0.34
N LYS A 505 24.75 -14.45 -0.98
CA LYS A 505 25.36 -15.48 -1.81
C LYS A 505 25.86 -14.87 -3.13
N PRO A 506 27.06 -14.27 -3.17
CA PRO A 506 27.54 -13.58 -4.36
C PRO A 506 27.73 -14.53 -5.54
N ASP A 507 28.28 -15.73 -5.35
CA ASP A 507 28.61 -16.64 -6.47
C ASP A 507 27.45 -17.57 -6.87
N ILE A 508 26.19 -17.20 -6.55
CA ILE A 508 25.04 -18.05 -6.85
C ILE A 508 24.68 -17.97 -8.35
N PRO A 509 24.41 -19.11 -9.03
CA PRO A 509 23.99 -19.09 -10.43
C PRO A 509 22.76 -18.21 -10.69
N LEU A 510 22.69 -17.60 -11.88
CA LEU A 510 21.57 -16.74 -12.28
C LEU A 510 20.21 -17.45 -12.19
N ALA A 511 20.17 -18.74 -12.53
CA ALA A 511 18.96 -19.56 -12.43
C ALA A 511 18.42 -19.64 -10.99
N ASP A 512 19.28 -19.67 -9.97
CA ASP A 512 18.86 -19.70 -8.57
C ASP A 512 18.36 -18.33 -8.10
N VAL A 513 18.97 -17.23 -8.58
CA VAL A 513 18.45 -15.87 -8.34
C VAL A 513 17.06 -15.72 -8.95
N LEU A 514 16.90 -16.16 -10.21
CA LEU A 514 15.62 -16.15 -10.89
C LEU A 514 14.58 -17.01 -10.15
N ALA A 515 14.95 -18.20 -9.71
CA ALA A 515 14.08 -19.10 -8.96
C ALA A 515 13.56 -18.44 -7.67
N GLU A 516 14.42 -17.74 -6.94
CA GLU A 516 14.06 -16.99 -5.73
C GLU A 516 13.07 -15.86 -6.06
N ILE A 517 13.37 -15.01 -7.05
CA ILE A 517 12.53 -13.83 -7.31
C ILE A 517 11.16 -14.21 -7.88
N VAL A 518 11.04 -15.29 -8.65
CA VAL A 518 9.78 -15.73 -9.27
C VAL A 518 8.93 -16.62 -8.38
N ALA A 519 9.47 -17.18 -7.30
CA ALA A 519 8.83 -18.22 -6.47
C ALA A 519 7.39 -17.89 -6.01
N ASP A 520 7.11 -16.60 -5.75
CA ASP A 520 5.82 -16.10 -5.30
C ASP A 520 5.07 -15.27 -6.36
N GLU A 521 5.59 -15.17 -7.58
CA GLU A 521 5.06 -14.33 -8.67
C GLU A 521 4.29 -15.14 -9.73
N HIS A 522 4.15 -16.45 -9.50
CA HIS A 522 3.47 -17.37 -10.41
C HIS A 522 2.28 -18.07 -9.76
N VAL A 523 1.29 -18.43 -10.57
CA VAL A 523 0.15 -19.26 -10.15
C VAL A 523 -0.04 -20.42 -11.14
N PRO A 524 -0.32 -21.65 -10.66
CA PRO A 524 -0.57 -22.78 -11.54
C PRO A 524 -1.70 -22.56 -12.55
N TYR A 525 -1.50 -23.05 -13.78
CA TYR A 525 -2.48 -22.99 -14.85
C TYR A 525 -3.78 -23.75 -14.50
N LEU A 526 -3.64 -24.91 -13.86
CA LEU A 526 -4.74 -25.83 -13.55
C LEU A 526 -5.33 -25.59 -12.15
N ALA A 527 -6.66 -25.52 -12.03
CA ALA A 527 -7.35 -25.28 -10.76
C ALA A 527 -7.01 -26.34 -9.70
N ALA A 528 -6.89 -27.61 -10.10
CA ALA A 528 -6.50 -28.72 -9.21
C ALA A 528 -5.12 -28.56 -8.56
N MET A 529 -4.23 -27.75 -9.16
CA MET A 529 -2.91 -27.40 -8.61
C MET A 529 -2.93 -26.09 -7.81
N ARG A 530 -3.92 -25.22 -8.03
CA ARG A 530 -4.11 -23.95 -7.32
C ARG A 530 -4.82 -24.13 -5.98
N TYR A 531 -5.90 -24.90 -5.98
CA TYR A 531 -6.86 -24.97 -4.88
C TYR A 531 -6.78 -26.28 -4.10
N LYS A 532 -7.22 -26.22 -2.85
CA LYS A 532 -7.63 -27.39 -2.07
C LYS A 532 -9.07 -27.77 -2.43
N ASP A 533 -9.57 -28.89 -1.89
CA ASP A 533 -10.93 -29.37 -2.15
C ASP A 533 -12.02 -28.32 -1.86
N SER A 534 -11.84 -27.47 -0.84
CA SER A 534 -12.78 -26.37 -0.56
C SER A 534 -12.77 -25.30 -1.67
N GLY A 535 -11.59 -24.93 -2.17
CA GLY A 535 -11.47 -24.00 -3.28
C GLY A 535 -11.98 -24.57 -4.59
N LEU A 536 -11.83 -25.88 -4.85
CA LEU A 536 -12.41 -26.54 -6.02
C LEU A 536 -13.94 -26.52 -6.00
N ARG A 537 -14.57 -26.72 -4.83
CA ARG A 537 -16.03 -26.56 -4.69
C ARG A 537 -16.50 -25.12 -4.93
N ASN A 538 -15.71 -24.13 -4.50
CA ASN A 538 -16.00 -22.74 -4.83
C ASN A 538 -15.88 -22.51 -6.34
N ARG A 539 -14.80 -23.03 -6.96
CA ARG A 539 -14.54 -22.91 -8.40
C ARG A 539 -15.67 -23.47 -9.25
N GLU A 540 -16.19 -24.64 -8.90
CA GLU A 540 -17.32 -25.25 -9.59
C GLU A 540 -18.57 -24.35 -9.55
N GLN A 541 -18.88 -23.73 -8.41
CA GLN A 541 -19.97 -22.76 -8.29
C GLN A 541 -19.72 -21.50 -9.13
N TRP A 542 -18.48 -21.01 -9.19
CA TRP A 542 -18.10 -19.91 -10.08
C TRP A 542 -18.30 -20.25 -11.56
N GLU A 543 -17.95 -21.47 -11.97
CA GLU A 543 -18.13 -21.93 -13.36
C GLU A 543 -19.61 -22.03 -13.75
N GLN A 544 -20.46 -22.50 -12.84
CA GLN A 544 -21.92 -22.49 -13.02
C GLN A 544 -22.45 -21.06 -13.17
N VAL A 545 -21.98 -20.13 -12.34
CA VAL A 545 -22.33 -18.71 -12.44
C VAL A 545 -21.92 -18.11 -13.78
N TRP A 546 -20.71 -18.40 -14.26
CA TRP A 546 -20.27 -17.91 -15.58
C TRP A 546 -21.08 -18.48 -16.73
N GLU A 547 -21.54 -19.73 -16.64
CA GLU A 547 -22.40 -20.30 -17.68
C GLU A 547 -23.76 -19.62 -17.71
N MET A 548 -24.37 -19.37 -16.55
CA MET A 548 -25.61 -18.58 -16.47
C MET A 548 -25.39 -17.14 -16.96
N GLN A 549 -24.24 -16.52 -16.68
CA GLN A 549 -23.93 -15.19 -17.22
C GLN A 549 -23.84 -15.21 -18.75
N ARG A 550 -23.21 -16.23 -19.35
CA ARG A 550 -23.14 -16.39 -20.81
C ARG A 550 -24.52 -16.58 -21.41
N GLU A 551 -25.40 -17.34 -20.77
CA GLU A 551 -26.78 -17.53 -21.23
C GLU A 551 -27.60 -16.23 -21.14
N GLU A 552 -27.46 -15.47 -20.06
CA GLU A 552 -28.06 -14.14 -19.91
C GLU A 552 -27.58 -13.20 -21.03
N ASP A 553 -26.27 -13.17 -21.32
CA ASP A 553 -25.70 -12.30 -22.36
C ASP A 553 -26.14 -12.75 -23.78
N ARG A 554 -26.26 -14.06 -24.04
CA ARG A 554 -26.71 -14.62 -25.32
C ARG A 554 -28.18 -14.36 -25.61
N THR A 555 -29.04 -14.51 -24.59
CA THR A 555 -30.50 -14.38 -24.74
C THR A 555 -30.99 -12.95 -24.55
N GLY A 556 -30.18 -12.11 -23.90
CA GLY A 556 -30.58 -10.78 -23.42
C GLY A 556 -31.60 -10.81 -22.28
N GLN A 557 -31.91 -11.99 -21.73
CA GLN A 557 -32.89 -12.16 -20.66
C GLN A 557 -32.20 -12.19 -19.30
N ARG A 558 -32.66 -11.35 -18.38
CA ARG A 558 -32.16 -11.32 -17.01
C ARG A 558 -32.47 -12.64 -16.29
N LEU A 559 -31.44 -13.34 -15.82
CA LEU A 559 -31.57 -14.57 -15.04
C LEU A 559 -31.38 -14.31 -13.55
N ASP A 560 -31.95 -15.17 -12.71
CA ASP A 560 -31.72 -15.17 -11.26
C ASP A 560 -30.41 -15.89 -10.93
N ILE A 561 -29.29 -15.21 -11.22
CA ILE A 561 -27.96 -15.77 -11.07
C ILE A 561 -27.46 -15.54 -9.63
N PRO A 562 -27.10 -16.60 -8.88
CA PRO A 562 -26.62 -16.47 -7.51
C PRO A 562 -25.25 -15.80 -7.44
N VAL A 563 -24.95 -15.15 -6.31
CA VAL A 563 -23.59 -14.66 -6.02
C VAL A 563 -22.70 -15.85 -5.68
N PRO A 564 -21.58 -16.06 -6.40
CA PRO A 564 -20.66 -17.14 -6.10
C PRO A 564 -19.93 -16.91 -4.76
N PRO A 565 -19.46 -17.97 -4.09
CA PRO A 565 -18.77 -17.85 -2.81
C PRO A 565 -17.43 -17.12 -2.94
N LYS A 566 -17.09 -16.29 -1.95
CA LYS A 566 -15.76 -15.67 -1.85
C LYS A 566 -14.72 -16.71 -1.43
N TYR A 567 -13.56 -16.66 -2.06
CA TYR A 567 -12.42 -17.47 -1.63
C TYR A 567 -11.77 -16.92 -0.36
N LYS A 568 -11.10 -17.81 0.38
CA LYS A 568 -10.27 -17.50 1.54
C LYS A 568 -8.88 -18.09 1.34
N GLY A 569 -7.88 -17.62 2.10
CA GLY A 569 -6.53 -18.20 2.05
C GLY A 569 -6.49 -19.71 2.33
N ALA A 570 -7.45 -20.25 3.09
CA ALA A 570 -7.57 -21.68 3.34
C ALA A 570 -7.91 -22.51 2.08
N ASP A 571 -8.52 -21.90 1.07
CA ASP A 571 -8.94 -22.54 -0.17
C ASP A 571 -7.78 -22.78 -1.16
N PHE A 572 -6.64 -22.11 -0.95
CA PHE A 572 -5.47 -22.19 -1.82
C PHE A 572 -4.42 -23.17 -1.27
N GLN A 573 -3.65 -23.77 -2.18
CA GLN A 573 -2.53 -24.65 -1.84
C GLN A 573 -1.36 -23.88 -1.20
N LYS A 574 -1.08 -22.66 -1.68
CA LYS A 574 -0.02 -21.77 -1.15
C LYS A 574 -0.55 -20.38 -0.81
N HIS A 575 0.10 -19.72 0.14
CA HIS A 575 -0.22 -18.33 0.50
C HIS A 575 0.08 -17.33 -0.62
N SER A 576 1.14 -17.54 -1.42
CA SER A 576 1.44 -16.69 -2.57
C SER A 576 0.36 -16.78 -3.65
N TYR A 577 -0.24 -17.96 -3.88
CA TYR A 577 -1.36 -18.09 -4.81
C TYR A 577 -2.57 -17.27 -4.33
N TRP A 578 -2.88 -17.32 -3.03
CA TRP A 578 -3.92 -16.48 -2.45
C TRP A 578 -3.59 -14.99 -2.58
N SER A 579 -2.35 -14.59 -2.32
CA SER A 579 -1.93 -13.18 -2.40
C SER A 579 -2.06 -12.62 -3.82
N ASN A 580 -1.83 -13.45 -4.83
CA ASN A 580 -1.99 -13.09 -6.26
C ASN A 580 -3.43 -13.19 -6.78
N ARG A 581 -4.38 -13.74 -6.02
CA ARG A 581 -5.76 -14.01 -6.49
C ARG A 581 -6.85 -13.31 -5.68
N GLY A 582 -6.67 -13.25 -4.36
CA GLY A 582 -7.59 -12.61 -3.43
C GLY A 582 -8.98 -13.26 -3.42
N LYS A 583 -9.92 -12.57 -2.78
CA LYS A 583 -11.25 -13.12 -2.45
C LYS A 583 -12.17 -13.39 -3.64
N LEU A 584 -11.87 -12.77 -4.79
CA LEU A 584 -12.62 -12.91 -6.05
C LEU A 584 -11.81 -13.60 -7.15
N ASP A 585 -10.66 -14.19 -6.80
CA ASP A 585 -9.81 -14.95 -7.72
C ASP A 585 -9.33 -14.17 -8.97
N VAL A 586 -9.10 -12.87 -8.80
CA VAL A 586 -8.62 -11.96 -9.86
C VAL A 586 -7.16 -12.31 -10.19
N PRO A 587 -6.80 -12.62 -11.45
CA PRO A 587 -5.42 -12.94 -11.83
C PRO A 587 -4.49 -11.73 -11.70
N LYS A 588 -3.67 -11.67 -10.64
CA LYS A 588 -2.68 -10.60 -10.42
C LYS A 588 -1.23 -11.05 -10.63
N GLU A 589 -0.99 -12.36 -10.66
CA GLU A 589 0.34 -12.94 -10.87
C GLU A 589 0.99 -12.48 -12.19
N ARG A 590 2.33 -12.53 -12.23
CA ARG A 590 3.12 -12.14 -13.40
C ARG A 590 3.31 -13.32 -14.37
N PHE A 591 3.36 -14.53 -13.82
CA PHE A 591 3.61 -15.75 -14.58
C PHE A 591 2.57 -16.86 -14.30
N ILE A 592 2.37 -17.69 -15.30
CA ILE A 592 1.61 -18.94 -15.20
C ILE A 592 2.62 -20.06 -15.00
N SER A 593 2.46 -20.91 -13.98
CA SER A 593 3.37 -22.06 -13.81
C SER A 593 2.75 -23.36 -14.32
N TYR A 594 3.48 -24.08 -15.15
CA TYR A 594 3.15 -25.41 -15.64
C TYR A 594 3.86 -26.46 -14.78
N LEU A 595 3.41 -26.58 -13.53
CA LEU A 595 3.99 -27.52 -12.57
C LEU A 595 3.90 -28.95 -13.11
N GLU A 596 4.93 -29.77 -12.84
CA GLU A 596 5.04 -31.16 -13.29
C GLU A 596 5.15 -31.32 -14.83
N ALA A 597 5.23 -30.22 -15.58
CA ALA A 597 5.38 -30.19 -17.03
C ALA A 597 6.79 -29.79 -17.52
N SER A 598 7.74 -29.59 -16.61
CA SER A 598 9.15 -29.34 -16.95
C SER A 598 9.77 -30.54 -17.68
N PRO A 599 10.72 -30.33 -18.60
CA PRO A 599 11.48 -31.41 -19.23
C PRO A 599 12.23 -32.25 -18.19
N ASP A 600 12.45 -33.55 -18.46
CA ASP A 600 13.13 -34.43 -17.50
C ASP A 600 14.59 -34.02 -17.21
N ALA A 601 15.22 -33.31 -18.14
CA ALA A 601 16.58 -32.77 -18.00
C ALA A 601 16.66 -31.49 -17.14
N ASP A 602 15.53 -30.84 -16.82
CA ASP A 602 15.49 -29.57 -16.08
C ASP A 602 14.39 -29.58 -15.01
N SER A 603 14.80 -29.64 -13.74
CA SER A 603 13.88 -29.65 -12.61
C SER A 603 13.34 -28.29 -12.21
N THR A 604 13.78 -27.21 -12.85
CA THR A 604 13.30 -25.87 -12.51
C THR A 604 11.87 -25.63 -13.03
N THR A 605 11.17 -24.69 -12.39
CA THR A 605 9.76 -24.42 -12.68
C THR A 605 9.58 -23.98 -14.14
N LEU A 606 8.70 -24.66 -14.88
CA LEU A 606 8.26 -24.21 -16.20
C LEU A 606 7.24 -23.08 -16.06
N LEU A 607 7.53 -21.95 -16.68
CA LEU A 607 6.73 -20.73 -16.63
C LEU A 607 6.19 -20.36 -18.02
N GLY A 608 5.04 -19.72 -18.03
CA GLY A 608 4.50 -18.94 -19.13
C GLY A 608 4.11 -17.55 -18.65
N TRP A 609 3.66 -16.69 -19.56
CA TRP A 609 3.33 -15.31 -19.24
C TRP A 609 1.86 -15.13 -18.91
N ALA A 610 1.56 -14.43 -17.81
CA ALA A 610 0.17 -14.14 -17.45
C ALA A 610 -0.49 -13.08 -18.34
N GLY A 611 0.29 -12.37 -19.18
CA GLY A 611 -0.23 -11.39 -20.14
C GLY A 611 -0.76 -11.96 -21.45
N TRP A 612 -0.59 -13.27 -21.68
CA TRP A 612 -1.22 -13.95 -22.81
C TRP A 612 -2.75 -13.84 -22.72
N ASP A 613 -3.39 -13.61 -23.87
CA ASP A 613 -4.83 -13.77 -23.98
C ASP A 613 -5.22 -15.27 -23.92
N HIS A 614 -6.52 -15.55 -24.01
CA HIS A 614 -6.99 -16.94 -23.87
C HIS A 614 -6.60 -17.83 -25.05
N LYS A 615 -6.51 -17.29 -26.27
CA LYS A 615 -6.03 -18.07 -27.44
C LYS A 615 -4.54 -18.40 -27.28
N ASP A 616 -3.72 -17.45 -26.84
CA ASP A 616 -2.30 -17.67 -26.56
C ASP A 616 -2.08 -18.69 -25.44
N GLN A 617 -2.87 -18.64 -24.36
CA GLN A 617 -2.80 -19.63 -23.29
C GLN A 617 -3.13 -21.05 -23.77
N ALA A 618 -4.14 -21.20 -24.65
CA ALA A 618 -4.48 -22.47 -25.27
C ALA A 618 -3.37 -22.97 -26.20
N GLN A 619 -2.86 -22.10 -27.08
CA GLN A 619 -1.75 -22.42 -27.98
C GLN A 619 -0.50 -22.83 -27.22
N ALA A 620 -0.16 -22.16 -26.11
CA ALA A 620 0.98 -22.52 -25.27
C ALA A 620 0.84 -23.94 -24.69
N LEU A 621 -0.37 -24.32 -24.26
CA LEU A 621 -0.66 -25.67 -23.77
C LEU A 621 -0.56 -26.71 -24.88
N PHE A 622 -1.11 -26.42 -26.08
CA PHE A 622 -1.01 -27.30 -27.24
C PHE A 622 0.44 -27.53 -27.66
N ASN A 623 1.21 -26.45 -27.77
CA ASN A 623 2.64 -26.50 -28.06
C ASN A 623 3.37 -27.38 -27.04
N LEU A 624 3.08 -27.20 -25.74
CA LEU A 624 3.66 -27.99 -24.68
C LEU A 624 3.27 -29.48 -24.78
N ILE A 625 2.01 -29.81 -25.08
CA ILE A 625 1.56 -31.20 -25.27
C ILE A 625 2.31 -31.85 -26.45
N ASP A 626 2.43 -31.12 -27.55
CA ASP A 626 3.11 -31.58 -28.75
C ASP A 626 4.59 -31.87 -28.48
N ASP A 627 5.29 -30.93 -27.84
CA ASP A 627 6.72 -31.07 -27.51
C ASP A 627 6.93 -32.26 -26.56
N ARG A 628 6.06 -32.42 -25.56
CA ARG A 628 6.16 -33.55 -24.61
C ARG A 628 5.81 -34.90 -25.22
N THR A 629 4.91 -34.93 -26.20
CA THR A 629 4.52 -36.16 -26.88
C THR A 629 5.55 -36.57 -27.94
N LYS A 630 5.99 -35.62 -28.77
CA LYS A 630 6.85 -35.88 -29.94
C LYS A 630 8.33 -35.97 -29.55
N GLU A 631 8.81 -35.08 -28.69
CA GLU A 631 10.25 -34.99 -28.37
C GLU A 631 10.61 -35.79 -27.10
N ALA A 632 9.77 -35.70 -26.06
CA ALA A 632 10.06 -36.33 -24.76
C ALA A 632 9.42 -37.71 -24.58
N GLY A 633 8.55 -38.15 -25.49
CA GLY A 633 7.90 -39.47 -25.44
C GLY A 633 7.01 -39.69 -24.21
N TRP A 634 6.38 -38.63 -23.70
CA TRP A 634 5.54 -38.73 -22.50
C TRP A 634 4.28 -39.57 -22.74
N GLY A 635 4.00 -40.46 -21.79
CA GLY A 635 2.76 -41.24 -21.77
C GLY A 635 1.55 -40.42 -21.33
N THR A 636 0.35 -40.99 -21.54
CA THR A 636 -0.94 -40.33 -21.25
C THR A 636 -1.05 -39.76 -19.84
N ASP A 637 -0.54 -40.43 -18.81
CA ASP A 637 -0.68 -39.95 -17.42
C ASP A 637 -0.04 -38.58 -17.19
N ARG A 638 1.08 -38.28 -17.88
CA ARG A 638 1.77 -36.98 -17.80
C ARG A 638 1.13 -35.93 -18.72
N ILE A 639 0.49 -36.35 -19.80
CA ILE A 639 -0.21 -35.45 -20.74
C ILE A 639 -1.60 -35.05 -20.22
N LYS A 640 -2.26 -35.94 -19.48
CA LYS A 640 -3.59 -35.75 -18.89
C LYS A 640 -3.75 -34.40 -18.15
N PRO A 641 -2.85 -33.97 -17.23
CA PRO A 641 -2.99 -32.65 -16.61
C PRO A 641 -2.87 -31.48 -17.58
N LEU A 642 -2.13 -31.60 -18.69
CA LEU A 642 -2.04 -30.55 -19.70
C LEU A 642 -3.36 -30.43 -20.47
N LEU A 643 -3.94 -31.56 -20.87
CA LEU A 643 -5.28 -31.61 -21.48
C LEU A 643 -6.36 -31.06 -20.55
N ALA A 644 -6.26 -31.31 -19.24
CA ALA A 644 -7.17 -30.72 -18.26
C ALA A 644 -7.04 -29.18 -18.21
N GLY A 645 -5.84 -28.64 -18.43
CA GLY A 645 -5.63 -27.20 -18.58
C GLY A 645 -6.28 -26.63 -19.82
N VAL A 646 -6.18 -27.36 -20.95
CA VAL A 646 -6.85 -26.98 -22.19
C VAL A 646 -8.36 -26.91 -21.95
N LEU A 647 -8.93 -27.93 -21.31
CA LEU A 647 -10.36 -27.94 -20.93
C LEU A 647 -10.77 -26.73 -20.08
N GLU A 648 -9.94 -26.29 -19.12
CA GLU A 648 -10.23 -25.11 -18.28
C GLU A 648 -10.15 -23.78 -19.04
N VAL A 649 -9.33 -23.67 -20.10
CA VAL A 649 -9.18 -22.41 -20.88
C VAL A 649 -10.21 -22.31 -22.00
N MET A 650 -10.63 -23.44 -22.61
CA MET A 650 -11.53 -23.46 -23.78
C MET A 650 -12.86 -22.69 -23.63
N PRO A 651 -13.55 -22.67 -22.47
CA PRO A 651 -14.74 -21.83 -22.29
C PRO A 651 -14.47 -20.35 -22.54
N TRP A 652 -13.28 -19.87 -22.18
CA TRP A 652 -12.89 -18.47 -22.40
C TRP A 652 -12.46 -18.21 -23.84
N VAL A 653 -11.80 -19.18 -24.48
CA VAL A 653 -11.49 -19.11 -25.91
C VAL A 653 -12.79 -18.98 -26.71
N ARG A 654 -13.77 -19.85 -26.45
CA ARG A 654 -15.11 -19.77 -27.09
C ARG A 654 -15.81 -18.44 -26.85
N GLN A 655 -15.69 -17.89 -25.64
CA GLN A 655 -16.35 -16.64 -25.28
C GLN A 655 -15.73 -15.41 -25.95
N TRP A 656 -14.40 -15.36 -26.10
CA TRP A 656 -13.70 -14.14 -26.56
C TRP A 656 -13.06 -14.26 -27.94
N HIS A 657 -12.98 -15.46 -28.50
CA HIS A 657 -12.34 -15.79 -29.78
C HIS A 657 -13.19 -16.81 -30.58
N GLY A 658 -14.52 -16.77 -30.40
CA GLY A 658 -15.49 -17.60 -31.12
C GLY A 658 -16.06 -16.94 -32.39
N GLU A 659 -15.50 -15.80 -32.79
CA GLU A 659 -15.82 -15.10 -34.04
C GLU A 659 -14.65 -15.26 -35.03
N TYR A 660 -14.91 -14.96 -36.30
CA TYR A 660 -13.87 -14.99 -37.33
C TYR A 660 -12.79 -13.95 -37.03
N ASP A 661 -11.54 -14.39 -36.97
CA ASP A 661 -10.36 -13.56 -36.75
C ASP A 661 -9.60 -13.45 -38.08
N GLU A 662 -9.54 -12.23 -38.65
CA GLU A 662 -8.87 -11.98 -39.94
C GLU A 662 -7.37 -12.28 -39.90
N GLU A 663 -6.71 -12.11 -38.75
CA GLU A 663 -5.27 -12.42 -38.58
C GLU A 663 -5.04 -13.93 -38.53
N TRP A 664 -6.04 -14.68 -38.07
CA TRP A 664 -6.02 -16.15 -37.99
C TRP A 664 -6.55 -16.83 -39.27
N GLU A 665 -7.29 -16.10 -40.12
CA GLU A 665 -8.02 -16.62 -41.27
C GLU A 665 -9.01 -17.75 -40.92
N GLY A 666 -9.64 -17.68 -39.74
CA GLY A 666 -10.53 -18.73 -39.24
C GLY A 666 -11.24 -18.35 -37.94
N VAL A 667 -11.85 -19.34 -37.29
CA VAL A 667 -12.47 -19.18 -35.96
C VAL A 667 -11.59 -19.93 -34.95
N PRO A 668 -10.72 -19.22 -34.20
CA PRO A 668 -9.75 -19.86 -33.32
C PRO A 668 -10.39 -20.87 -32.34
N ALA A 669 -11.56 -20.53 -31.78
CA ALA A 669 -12.25 -21.41 -30.85
C ALA A 669 -12.66 -22.77 -31.45
N ASP A 670 -13.09 -22.81 -32.72
CA ASP A 670 -13.55 -24.03 -33.38
C ASP A 670 -12.37 -24.92 -33.75
N GLU A 671 -11.29 -24.33 -34.26
CA GLU A 671 -10.06 -25.05 -34.60
C GLU A 671 -9.40 -25.64 -33.35
N TYR A 672 -9.29 -24.86 -32.27
CA TYR A 672 -8.75 -25.37 -31.00
C TYR A 672 -9.65 -26.43 -30.37
N GLN A 673 -10.98 -26.33 -30.52
CA GLN A 673 -11.90 -27.35 -30.03
C GLN A 673 -11.72 -28.68 -30.79
N ALA A 674 -11.63 -28.63 -32.12
CA ALA A 674 -11.40 -29.82 -32.93
C ALA A 674 -10.07 -30.51 -32.59
N TYR A 675 -9.00 -29.71 -32.42
CA TYR A 675 -7.69 -30.24 -32.05
C TYR A 675 -7.66 -30.82 -30.63
N PHE A 676 -8.35 -30.18 -29.68
CA PHE A 676 -8.52 -30.72 -28.33
C PHE A 676 -9.23 -32.08 -28.33
N GLU A 677 -10.29 -32.24 -29.12
CA GLU A 677 -11.02 -33.50 -29.28
C GLU A 677 -10.15 -34.60 -29.90
N GLU A 678 -9.36 -34.26 -30.92
CA GLU A 678 -8.37 -35.17 -31.52
C GLU A 678 -7.36 -35.68 -30.47
N LEU A 679 -6.80 -34.77 -29.67
CA LEU A 679 -5.86 -35.14 -28.61
C LEU A 679 -6.51 -36.00 -27.52
N CYS A 680 -7.75 -35.71 -27.12
CA CYS A 680 -8.48 -36.52 -26.15
C CYS A 680 -8.73 -37.94 -26.69
N ALA A 681 -9.11 -38.07 -27.97
CA ALA A 681 -9.28 -39.37 -28.62
C ALA A 681 -7.96 -40.13 -28.71
N LYS A 682 -6.87 -39.47 -29.12
CA LYS A 682 -5.52 -40.05 -29.21
C LYS A 682 -5.02 -40.58 -27.86
N HIS A 683 -5.25 -39.83 -26.79
CA HIS A 683 -4.84 -40.22 -25.43
C HIS A 683 -5.87 -41.09 -24.70
N GLN A 684 -7.04 -41.34 -25.29
CA GLN A 684 -8.14 -42.12 -24.71
C GLN A 684 -8.61 -41.55 -23.35
N VAL A 685 -8.74 -40.23 -23.27
CA VAL A 685 -9.15 -39.53 -22.04
C VAL A 685 -10.48 -38.81 -22.27
N SER A 686 -11.44 -38.99 -21.35
CA SER A 686 -12.71 -38.25 -21.40
C SER A 686 -12.65 -36.91 -20.67
N GLU A 687 -13.56 -35.98 -20.97
CA GLU A 687 -13.69 -34.74 -20.17
C GLU A 687 -13.90 -35.01 -18.68
N ALA A 688 -14.66 -36.07 -18.33
CA ALA A 688 -14.89 -36.44 -16.94
C ALA A 688 -13.57 -36.83 -16.25
N ASP A 689 -12.70 -37.55 -16.95
CA ASP A 689 -11.36 -37.91 -16.46
C ASP A 689 -10.48 -36.68 -16.25
N LEU A 690 -10.59 -35.67 -17.11
CA LEU A 690 -9.85 -34.41 -17.01
C LEU A 690 -10.32 -33.59 -15.81
N ARG A 691 -11.64 -33.42 -15.62
CA ARG A 691 -12.22 -32.69 -14.47
C ARG A 691 -11.93 -33.40 -13.13
N ALA A 692 -11.89 -34.73 -13.14
CA ALA A 692 -11.59 -35.54 -11.96
C ALA A 692 -10.10 -35.60 -11.62
N TRP A 693 -9.20 -35.17 -12.52
CA TRP A 693 -7.75 -35.28 -12.31
C TRP A 693 -7.30 -34.50 -11.06
N ARG A 694 -6.41 -35.09 -10.27
CA ARG A 694 -5.78 -34.46 -9.10
C ARG A 694 -4.29 -34.79 -9.09
N PRO A 695 -3.42 -33.86 -8.63
CA PRO A 695 -2.00 -34.14 -8.52
C PRO A 695 -1.75 -35.24 -7.49
N GLU A 696 -0.73 -36.05 -7.74
CA GLU A 696 -0.35 -37.12 -6.80
C GLU A 696 0.07 -36.52 -5.46
N LYS A 697 -0.52 -37.01 -4.38
CA LYS A 697 -0.11 -36.60 -3.02
C LYS A 697 1.29 -37.15 -2.76
N LYS A 698 2.32 -36.29 -2.83
CA LYS A 698 3.68 -36.64 -2.38
C LYS A 698 3.62 -37.13 -0.93
N VAL A 699 3.81 -38.44 -0.73
CA VAL A 699 3.89 -39.04 0.60
C VAL A 699 5.10 -38.43 1.31
N ARG A 700 4.87 -37.58 2.32
CA ARG A 700 5.95 -36.98 3.10
C ARG A 700 6.74 -38.11 3.78
N GLY A 701 7.94 -38.39 3.26
CA GLY A 701 8.93 -39.22 3.94
C GLY A 701 9.17 -38.67 5.35
N ARG A 702 8.97 -39.54 6.34
CA ARG A 702 9.18 -39.25 7.77
C ARG A 702 10.64 -38.82 7.96
N LYS A 703 10.92 -37.53 8.16
CA LYS A 703 12.25 -37.07 8.59
C LYS A 703 12.58 -37.83 9.89
N LYS A 704 13.64 -38.64 9.88
CA LYS A 704 14.23 -39.21 11.10
C LYS A 704 14.47 -38.05 12.08
N ALA A 705 13.92 -38.18 13.28
CA ALA A 705 14.14 -37.23 14.36
C ALA A 705 15.65 -37.07 14.56
N ALA A 706 16.14 -35.83 14.41
CA ALA A 706 17.50 -35.49 14.79
C ALA A 706 17.61 -35.74 16.30
N THR A 707 18.54 -36.60 16.68
CA THR A 707 18.91 -36.90 18.06
C THR A 707 19.19 -35.60 18.81
N LYS A 708 18.53 -35.39 19.94
CA LYS A 708 18.77 -34.27 20.87
C LYS A 708 20.27 -34.17 21.16
N LYS A 709 20.87 -33.03 20.80
CA LYS A 709 22.19 -32.62 21.29
C LYS A 709 22.04 -32.35 22.80
N ALA A 710 22.89 -32.99 23.60
CA ALA A 710 22.95 -32.81 25.05
C ALA A 710 23.22 -31.33 25.40
N GLU A 711 22.55 -30.86 26.45
CA GLU A 711 22.78 -29.58 27.10
C GLU A 711 24.24 -29.48 27.55
N ALA A 712 24.91 -28.39 27.18
CA ALA A 712 26.20 -28.04 27.74
C ALA A 712 25.98 -27.36 29.09
N GLU A 713 26.45 -28.01 30.16
CA GLU A 713 26.55 -27.45 31.50
C GLU A 713 27.37 -26.14 31.50
N GLN A 714 26.82 -25.11 32.14
CA GLN A 714 27.56 -23.89 32.49
C GLN A 714 28.50 -24.19 33.66
N PRO A 715 29.80 -23.82 33.61
CA PRO A 715 30.66 -23.95 34.76
C PRO A 715 30.38 -22.82 35.76
N VAL A 716 30.06 -23.22 37.00
CA VAL A 716 30.03 -22.36 38.18
C VAL A 716 31.46 -21.97 38.53
N LEU A 717 31.78 -20.68 38.46
CA LEU A 717 32.99 -20.10 39.04
C LEU A 717 32.60 -19.35 40.31
N ASN A 718 32.81 -20.00 41.46
CA ASN A 718 32.88 -19.35 42.76
C ASN A 718 34.17 -18.53 42.84
N VAL A 719 34.06 -17.29 43.31
CA VAL A 719 35.18 -16.54 43.86
C VAL A 719 34.69 -15.94 45.18
N GLU A 720 35.48 -16.21 46.23
CA GLU A 720 35.43 -15.54 47.55
C GLU A 720 35.62 -14.02 47.47
#